data_AF-A0A4Q6BUM6-F1
#
_entry.id   AF-A0A4Q6BUM6-F1
#
_cell.length_a   1.000
_cell.length_b   1.000
_cell.length_c   1.000
_cell.angle_alpha   90.00
_cell.angle_beta   90.00
_cell.angle_gamma   90.00
#
_symmetry.space_group_name_H-M   'P 1'
#
loop_
_entity.id
_entity.type
_entity.pdbx_description
1 polymer ?
#
loop_
_entity_poly.entity_id
_entity_poly.type
_entity_poly.pdbx_seq_one_letter_code
_entity_poly.pdbx_strand_id
1 'polypeptide(L)'
;TEVEAIEALARLPGVAVRISYDVRRTRLHAKAWLFRRASGLHSAYVGSANLTQTALGAGQEWMVKACAADLPHVIEKFTGTFDSLWNDPEFEPYTCVPEQQDRLRRALHAERGGCRDEESQVLFALRPFPFQEAILDRLEAERTLQGRWRNLVVAATGTGKTVIAAFDYLRQTDRRGGLRPRLLFLAHRRELLEQARATFRSVLQDRAFGELWTDGALPQQWEHVFATIQSAAPELLQRFSPDHFRHVIVDECHHTPADSYQRLIPALQPEVLLGLTATPERADGRSLLEDFGGHVAAELRLWHALDRQLLVPFEYYGVSDGVDLQRLRWSRTGYATSELSNLYTGDEARVDLIVAQLHRRVVDLRQVRALAFCVSVEHAEFMAGALSRRGLPALAVHGRTPDEVRAAAPRRLREREANVLCTCDLYNEGIDFPFVDTLLLLRPTSSATVFLQQIGRGLRLDHGKTSCLVLDFIGQHRSEFRFDAIYSALTGIPRSRIQKDFEQGFPYLPSGCVLQLDAVARERLLASLRASLQGRLVRDLKELAQDGTPSLASFLEATGREADEVYRGDGSWSKLKAQAGLVPANDAETLDLTRRLGWLLHVDEPARLQTWTILIEQASGGQMPPLSPLDRRRLHMLDFQLQHRGELRVAEETARDLGSRPAVRAELRELADHLRARISLVTDDYPVESWPLALHRRYGRREILAAIGKVDAEQKRSTTQGGILKLESERRELLFVTLDKSASSFSPTT
;
A
#
# COMPACT_ATOMS: atom_id res chain seq x y z
N THR A 1 -0.11 -33.25 11.48
CA THR A 1 1.16 -33.71 12.09
C THR A 1 0.90 -34.26 13.48
N GLU A 2 1.71 -35.19 13.97
CA GLU A 2 1.63 -35.75 15.33
C GLU A 2 2.69 -35.09 16.23
N VAL A 3 2.31 -34.75 17.48
CA VAL A 3 3.21 -34.09 18.44
C VAL A 3 4.39 -35.00 18.79
N GLU A 4 4.12 -36.28 19.01
CA GLU A 4 5.12 -37.27 19.39
C GLU A 4 6.22 -37.42 18.33
N ALA A 5 5.86 -37.32 17.04
CA ALA A 5 6.82 -37.39 15.94
C ALA A 5 7.77 -36.17 15.92
N ILE A 6 7.25 -34.96 16.18
CA ILE A 6 8.07 -33.74 16.27
C ILE A 6 8.99 -33.81 17.50
N GLU A 7 8.46 -34.26 18.64
CA GLU A 7 9.26 -34.42 19.86
C GLU A 7 10.36 -35.47 19.68
N ALA A 8 10.08 -36.57 18.98
CA ALA A 8 11.08 -37.57 18.65
C ALA A 8 12.20 -37.01 17.77
N LEU A 9 11.84 -36.23 16.73
CA LEU A 9 12.82 -35.57 15.85
C LEU A 9 13.69 -34.55 16.60
N ALA A 10 13.09 -33.72 17.44
CA ALA A 10 13.80 -32.70 18.20
C ALA A 10 14.75 -33.27 19.28
N ARG A 11 14.55 -34.53 19.69
CA ARG A 11 15.44 -35.24 20.62
C ARG A 11 16.64 -35.92 19.94
N LEU A 12 16.66 -36.01 18.60
CA LEU A 12 17.77 -36.64 17.89
C LEU A 12 19.05 -35.79 17.99
N PRO A 13 20.22 -36.43 18.19
CA PRO A 13 21.47 -35.71 18.30
C PRO A 13 21.81 -35.02 16.97
N GLY A 14 22.12 -33.71 17.02
CA GLY A 14 22.48 -32.92 15.85
C GLY A 14 21.31 -32.46 14.98
N VAL A 15 20.06 -32.65 15.43
CA VAL A 15 18.87 -32.16 14.74
C VAL A 15 18.41 -30.84 15.35
N ALA A 16 18.23 -29.83 14.48
CA ALA A 16 17.56 -28.59 14.84
C ALA A 16 16.18 -28.58 14.18
N VAL A 17 15.14 -28.27 14.96
CA VAL A 17 13.76 -28.17 14.47
C VAL A 17 13.29 -26.73 14.64
N ARG A 18 12.70 -26.19 13.57
CA ARG A 18 11.96 -24.92 13.62
C ARG A 18 10.53 -25.14 13.17
N ILE A 19 9.58 -24.48 13.82
CA ILE A 19 8.14 -24.66 13.61
C ILE A 19 7.51 -23.30 13.33
N SER A 20 6.79 -23.18 12.22
CA SER A 20 5.81 -22.10 12.04
C SER A 20 4.47 -22.52 12.64
N TYR A 21 3.89 -21.64 13.46
CA TYR A 21 2.56 -21.81 14.04
C TYR A 21 1.48 -21.01 13.30
N ASP A 22 1.84 -20.26 12.25
CA ASP A 22 0.88 -19.49 11.46
C ASP A 22 0.15 -20.39 10.47
N VAL A 23 -1.14 -20.63 10.73
CA VAL A 23 -2.00 -21.50 9.91
C VAL A 23 -2.70 -20.70 8.79
N ARG A 24 -2.56 -19.36 8.77
CA ARG A 24 -3.34 -18.48 7.88
C ARG A 24 -2.62 -18.10 6.60
N ARG A 25 -1.30 -18.05 6.61
CA ARG A 25 -0.49 -17.81 5.41
C ARG A 25 -0.10 -19.13 4.75
N THR A 26 0.10 -19.04 3.43
CA THR A 26 0.42 -20.11 2.50
C THR A 26 1.08 -21.30 3.18
N ARG A 27 0.33 -22.40 3.34
CA ARG A 27 0.84 -23.65 3.89
C ARG A 27 2.11 -24.03 3.13
N LEU A 28 3.23 -24.13 3.85
CA LEU A 28 4.47 -24.68 3.29
C LEU A 28 4.22 -26.16 2.96
N HIS A 29 3.74 -26.42 1.75
CA HIS A 29 3.49 -27.77 1.23
C HIS A 29 4.69 -28.35 0.48
N ALA A 30 5.85 -27.71 0.59
CA ALA A 30 7.11 -28.17 0.02
C ALA A 30 7.62 -29.38 0.80
N LYS A 31 7.84 -30.50 0.10
CA LYS A 31 8.60 -31.65 0.63
C LYS A 31 9.90 -31.69 -0.14
N ALA A 32 10.97 -31.31 0.55
CA ALA A 32 12.26 -31.25 -0.08
C ALA A 32 13.39 -31.56 0.90
N TRP A 33 14.45 -32.13 0.37
CA TRP A 33 15.59 -32.65 1.12
C TRP A 33 16.87 -32.15 0.49
N LEU A 34 17.65 -31.36 1.22
CA LEU A 34 18.96 -30.89 0.76
C LEU A 34 20.07 -31.59 1.54
N PHE A 35 20.94 -32.28 0.81
CA PHE A 35 22.12 -32.93 1.37
C PHE A 35 23.36 -32.13 0.98
N ARG A 36 23.94 -31.42 1.96
CA ARG A 36 25.23 -30.74 1.80
C ARG A 36 26.36 -31.73 2.12
N ARG A 37 27.39 -31.76 1.28
CA ARG A 37 28.55 -32.66 1.39
C ARG A 37 29.82 -31.84 1.35
N ALA A 38 30.83 -32.22 2.15
CA ALA A 38 32.13 -31.55 2.17
C ALA A 38 32.84 -31.56 0.81
N SER A 39 32.53 -32.52 -0.06
CA SER A 39 33.06 -32.61 -1.43
C SER A 39 32.52 -31.54 -2.40
N GLY A 40 31.56 -30.70 -1.99
CA GLY A 40 30.88 -29.74 -2.89
C GLY A 40 29.80 -30.37 -3.78
N LEU A 41 29.69 -31.70 -3.84
CA LEU A 41 28.68 -32.42 -4.62
C LEU A 41 27.35 -32.51 -3.86
N HIS A 42 26.68 -31.37 -3.70
CA HIS A 42 25.39 -31.29 -3.02
C HIS A 42 24.28 -31.93 -3.87
N SER A 43 23.25 -32.45 -3.21
CA SER A 43 22.07 -32.99 -3.89
C SER A 43 20.80 -32.55 -3.21
N ALA A 44 19.82 -32.10 -3.99
CA ALA A 44 18.49 -31.78 -3.53
C ALA A 44 17.48 -32.79 -4.09
N TYR A 45 16.51 -33.20 -3.29
CA TYR A 45 15.36 -33.98 -3.71
C TYR A 45 14.10 -33.17 -3.48
N VAL A 46 13.27 -33.00 -4.50
CA VAL A 46 12.04 -32.21 -4.44
C VAL A 46 10.90 -33.01 -5.02
N GLY A 47 9.76 -33.07 -4.31
CA GLY A 47 8.60 -33.78 -4.81
C GLY A 47 7.48 -33.93 -3.80
N SER A 48 6.69 -34.99 -3.95
CA SER A 48 5.48 -35.22 -3.15
C SER A 48 5.71 -36.06 -1.89
N ALA A 49 6.85 -36.74 -1.76
CA ALA A 49 7.13 -37.67 -0.68
C ALA A 49 7.31 -36.97 0.69
N ASN A 50 6.41 -37.26 1.62
CA ASN A 50 6.54 -36.87 3.03
C ASN A 50 7.55 -37.76 3.77
N LEU A 51 7.97 -37.33 4.97
CA LEU A 51 8.75 -38.16 5.89
C LEU A 51 7.86 -39.22 6.56
N THR A 52 7.35 -40.17 5.78
CA THR A 52 6.54 -41.29 6.28
C THR A 52 7.04 -42.60 5.68
N GLN A 53 6.86 -43.71 6.40
CA GLN A 53 7.27 -45.04 5.92
C GLN A 53 6.56 -45.43 4.62
N THR A 54 5.30 -45.02 4.45
CA THR A 54 4.54 -45.23 3.22
C THR A 54 5.11 -44.43 2.06
N ALA A 55 5.40 -43.14 2.23
CA ALA A 55 5.92 -42.29 1.15
C ALA A 55 7.37 -42.59 0.77
N LEU A 56 8.20 -43.07 1.71
CA LEU A 56 9.61 -43.41 1.48
C LEU A 56 9.84 -44.87 1.07
N GLY A 57 8.86 -45.75 1.28
CA GLY A 57 9.01 -47.20 1.07
C GLY A 57 8.13 -47.79 -0.02
N ALA A 58 6.80 -47.70 0.13
CA ALA A 58 5.83 -48.48 -0.66
C ALA A 58 4.88 -47.64 -1.53
N GLY A 59 4.85 -46.33 -1.35
CA GLY A 59 4.00 -45.40 -2.08
C GLY A 59 4.58 -45.04 -3.45
N GLN A 60 3.71 -44.81 -4.43
CA GLN A 60 4.09 -44.19 -5.69
C GLN A 60 4.19 -42.68 -5.50
N GLU A 61 5.40 -42.20 -5.19
CA GLU A 61 5.69 -40.78 -5.02
C GLU A 61 6.65 -40.30 -6.12
N TRP A 62 6.41 -39.10 -6.64
CA TRP A 62 7.29 -38.51 -7.64
C TRP A 62 8.33 -37.63 -6.94
N MET A 63 9.61 -37.95 -7.14
CA MET A 63 10.73 -37.21 -6.58
C MET A 63 11.75 -36.91 -7.67
N VAL A 64 12.13 -35.64 -7.79
CA VAL A 64 13.19 -35.19 -8.69
C VAL A 64 14.47 -34.99 -7.88
N LYS A 65 15.56 -35.62 -8.33
CA LYS A 65 16.89 -35.40 -7.77
C LYS A 65 17.65 -34.38 -8.63
N ALA A 66 18.08 -33.29 -8.01
CA ALA A 66 19.02 -32.34 -8.58
C ALA A 66 20.39 -32.51 -7.93
N CYS A 67 21.45 -32.53 -8.74
CA CYS A 67 22.83 -32.61 -8.29
C CYS A 67 23.56 -31.31 -8.61
N ALA A 68 24.44 -30.85 -7.72
CA ALA A 68 25.22 -29.62 -7.92
C ALA A 68 26.16 -29.69 -9.13
N ALA A 69 26.64 -30.89 -9.49
CA ALA A 69 27.46 -31.10 -10.66
C ALA A 69 26.71 -30.81 -11.98
N ASP A 70 25.42 -31.13 -12.03
CA ASP A 70 24.61 -31.00 -13.25
C ASP A 70 23.85 -29.66 -13.29
N LEU A 71 23.34 -29.22 -12.13
CA LEU A 71 22.44 -28.07 -12.00
C LEU A 71 22.84 -27.17 -10.81
N PRO A 72 24.02 -26.51 -10.86
CA PRO A 72 24.52 -25.70 -9.75
C PRO A 72 23.57 -24.55 -9.37
N HIS A 73 23.00 -23.86 -10.36
CA HIS A 73 22.05 -22.76 -10.16
C HIS A 73 20.76 -23.20 -9.43
N VAL A 74 20.30 -24.44 -9.64
CA VAL A 74 19.12 -24.97 -8.94
C VAL A 74 19.44 -25.21 -7.47
N ILE A 75 20.63 -25.75 -7.17
CA ILE A 75 21.08 -25.97 -5.80
C ILE A 75 21.32 -24.64 -5.07
N GLU A 76 21.89 -23.63 -5.74
CA GLU A 76 22.08 -22.29 -5.18
C GLU A 76 20.73 -21.64 -4.84
N LYS A 77 19.77 -21.67 -5.80
CA LYS A 77 18.43 -21.14 -5.57
C LYS A 77 17.71 -21.85 -4.43
N PHE A 78 17.78 -23.18 -4.41
CA PHE A 78 17.21 -24.00 -3.35
C PHE A 78 17.81 -23.65 -1.98
N THR A 79 19.14 -23.52 -1.92
CA THR A 79 19.88 -23.14 -0.72
C THR A 79 19.45 -21.77 -0.22
N GLY A 80 19.38 -20.77 -1.11
CA GLY A 80 18.91 -19.43 -0.75
C GLY A 80 17.46 -19.42 -0.25
N THR A 81 16.57 -20.20 -0.87
CA THR A 81 15.18 -20.32 -0.41
C THR A 81 15.09 -21.00 0.96
N PHE A 82 15.83 -22.09 1.18
CA PHE A 82 15.88 -22.76 2.48
C PHE A 82 16.45 -21.84 3.56
N ASP A 83 17.57 -21.16 3.30
CA ASP A 83 18.21 -20.27 4.28
C ASP A 83 17.33 -19.04 4.58
N SER A 84 16.56 -18.55 3.60
CA SER A 84 15.55 -17.51 3.81
C SER A 84 14.43 -17.97 4.74
N LEU A 85 13.85 -19.16 4.50
CA LEU A 85 12.81 -19.73 5.35
C LEU A 85 13.35 -20.07 6.75
N TRP A 86 14.56 -20.62 6.81
CA TRP A 86 15.19 -21.01 8.06
C TRP A 86 15.39 -19.81 8.97
N ASN A 87 15.86 -18.67 8.43
CA ASN A 87 16.12 -17.45 9.18
C ASN A 87 14.91 -16.52 9.32
N ASP A 88 13.77 -16.89 8.74
CA ASP A 88 12.53 -16.13 8.90
C ASP A 88 12.08 -16.18 10.38
N PRO A 89 11.80 -15.04 11.03
CA PRO A 89 11.33 -14.99 12.41
C PRO A 89 10.04 -15.78 12.68
N GLU A 90 9.25 -16.12 11.65
CA GLU A 90 8.06 -16.96 11.75
C GLU A 90 8.39 -18.39 12.20
N PHE A 91 9.56 -18.92 11.82
CA PHE A 91 9.98 -20.28 12.14
C PHE A 91 10.73 -20.31 13.47
N GLU A 92 10.00 -20.59 14.54
CA GLU A 92 10.54 -20.56 15.89
C GLU A 92 11.33 -21.85 16.22
N PRO A 93 12.49 -21.74 16.89
CA PRO A 93 13.25 -22.91 17.33
C PRO A 93 12.48 -23.72 18.38
N TYR A 94 12.42 -25.04 18.18
CA TYR A 94 11.71 -25.98 19.05
C TYR A 94 12.69 -26.91 19.76
N THR A 95 12.70 -26.86 21.09
CA THR A 95 13.64 -27.61 21.95
C THR A 95 12.94 -28.50 22.98
N CYS A 96 11.65 -28.79 22.79
CA CYS A 96 10.84 -29.64 23.67
C CYS A 96 10.69 -29.13 25.12
N VAL A 97 10.78 -27.82 25.37
CA VAL A 97 10.46 -27.28 26.71
C VAL A 97 8.94 -27.36 26.98
N PRO A 98 8.50 -27.54 28.24
CA PRO A 98 7.09 -27.75 28.57
C PRO A 98 6.13 -26.70 27.97
N GLU A 99 6.51 -25.42 28.04
CA GLU A 99 5.72 -24.32 27.47
C GLU A 99 5.53 -24.44 25.94
N GLN A 100 6.56 -24.90 25.23
CA GLN A 100 6.52 -25.12 23.78
C GLN A 100 5.69 -26.36 23.41
N GLN A 101 5.74 -27.42 24.22
CA GLN A 101 4.92 -28.62 24.04
C GLN A 101 3.43 -28.29 24.14
N ASP A 102 3.04 -27.52 25.17
CA ASP A 102 1.65 -27.08 25.34
C ASP A 102 1.19 -26.14 24.22
N ARG A 103 2.09 -25.30 23.70
CA ARG A 103 1.82 -24.44 22.54
C ARG A 103 1.60 -25.26 21.27
N LEU A 104 2.46 -26.25 21.00
CA LEU A 104 2.35 -27.13 19.83
C LEU A 104 1.07 -27.98 19.87
N ARG A 105 0.73 -28.55 21.02
CA ARG A 105 -0.51 -29.32 21.21
C ARG A 105 -1.75 -28.47 20.89
N ARG A 106 -1.80 -27.24 21.40
CA ARG A 106 -2.93 -26.31 21.17
C ARG A 106 -3.03 -25.88 19.70
N ALA A 107 -1.90 -25.60 19.05
CA ALA A 107 -1.89 -25.24 17.62
C ALA A 107 -2.43 -26.37 16.73
N LEU A 108 -2.02 -27.61 17.00
CA LEU A 108 -2.52 -28.79 16.28
C LEU A 108 -4.00 -29.11 16.61
N HIS A 109 -4.44 -28.85 17.84
CA HIS A 109 -5.86 -29.01 18.22
C HIS A 109 -6.78 -28.01 17.51
N ALA A 110 -6.31 -26.76 17.35
CA ALA A 110 -7.01 -25.74 16.58
C ALA A 110 -7.11 -26.11 15.09
N GLU A 111 -6.14 -26.84 14.55
CA GLU A 111 -6.17 -27.35 13.17
C GLU A 111 -7.20 -28.50 12.98
N ARG A 112 -7.41 -29.34 14.01
CA ARG A 112 -8.29 -30.52 13.96
C ARG A 112 -9.78 -30.21 14.19
N GLY A 113 -10.17 -28.93 14.30
CA GLY A 113 -11.58 -28.53 14.38
C GLY A 113 -12.23 -28.59 15.77
N GLY A 114 -11.45 -28.53 16.85
CA GLY A 114 -11.99 -28.43 18.21
C GLY A 114 -12.78 -27.14 18.41
N CYS A 115 -13.97 -27.27 19.02
CA CYS A 115 -14.84 -26.17 19.42
C CYS A 115 -14.03 -25.06 20.13
N ARG A 116 -14.26 -23.80 19.74
CA ARG A 116 -13.68 -22.65 20.44
C ARG A 116 -14.44 -22.47 21.75
N ASP A 117 -13.91 -22.97 22.85
CA ASP A 117 -14.34 -22.51 24.17
C ASP A 117 -14.04 -21.00 24.25
N GLU A 118 -15.10 -20.19 24.38
CA GLU A 118 -15.07 -18.73 24.29
C GLU A 118 -14.26 -18.05 25.41
N GLU A 119 -13.76 -18.79 26.40
CA GLU A 119 -13.09 -18.21 27.57
C GLU A 119 -11.56 -18.36 27.58
N SER A 120 -10.97 -19.10 26.62
CA SER A 120 -9.52 -19.37 26.59
C SER A 120 -8.82 -18.82 25.34
N GLN A 121 -9.04 -17.54 25.00
CA GLN A 121 -8.16 -16.84 24.06
C GLN A 121 -6.82 -16.53 24.74
N VAL A 122 -5.83 -17.38 24.49
CA VAL A 122 -4.42 -17.06 24.77
C VAL A 122 -4.09 -15.81 23.94
N LEU A 123 -3.58 -14.76 24.60
CA LEU A 123 -3.10 -13.56 23.91
C LEU A 123 -1.84 -13.97 23.14
N PHE A 124 -1.96 -14.25 21.86
CA PHE A 124 -0.78 -14.43 21.02
C PHE A 124 -0.02 -13.11 20.99
N ALA A 125 1.29 -13.14 21.25
CA ALA A 125 2.15 -12.00 21.03
C ALA A 125 2.17 -11.70 19.53
N LEU A 126 1.30 -10.78 19.10
CA LEU A 126 1.30 -10.29 17.74
C LEU A 126 2.62 -9.57 17.51
N ARG A 127 3.20 -9.77 16.33
CA ARG A 127 4.33 -8.96 15.84
C ARG A 127 3.88 -8.20 14.60
N PRO A 128 4.30 -6.94 14.42
CA PRO A 128 3.98 -6.21 13.20
C PRO A 128 4.69 -6.90 12.04
N PHE A 129 4.01 -7.03 10.91
CA PHE A 129 4.66 -7.46 9.68
C PHE A 129 5.62 -6.37 9.18
N PRO A 130 6.64 -6.70 8.35
CA PRO A 130 7.59 -5.71 7.84
C PRO A 130 6.97 -4.52 7.11
N PHE A 131 5.78 -4.67 6.51
CA PHE A 131 5.07 -3.54 5.90
C PHE A 131 4.37 -2.65 6.94
N GLN A 132 3.87 -3.24 8.03
CA GLN A 132 3.27 -2.50 9.12
C GLN A 132 4.36 -1.72 9.84
N GLU A 133 5.53 -2.33 10.02
CA GLU A 133 6.72 -1.65 10.54
C GLU A 133 7.12 -0.44 9.67
N ALA A 134 7.18 -0.60 8.34
CA ALA A 134 7.44 0.53 7.43
C ALA A 134 6.39 1.65 7.53
N ILE A 135 5.11 1.32 7.77
CA ILE A 135 4.05 2.32 8.00
C ILE A 135 4.26 3.03 9.33
N LEU A 136 4.59 2.28 10.39
CA LEU A 136 4.86 2.83 11.72
C LEU A 136 6.09 3.74 11.71
N ASP A 137 7.13 3.38 10.96
CA ASP A 137 8.34 4.21 10.81
C ASP A 137 8.05 5.50 10.05
N ARG A 138 7.11 5.46 9.09
CA ARG A 138 6.68 6.64 8.35
C ARG A 138 5.80 7.56 9.20
N LEU A 139 4.87 7.00 9.99
CA LEU A 139 4.13 7.76 11.01
C LEU A 139 5.08 8.43 11.99
N GLU A 140 6.15 7.74 12.35
CA GLU A 140 7.18 8.26 13.22
C GLU A 140 7.95 9.43 12.58
N ALA A 141 8.29 9.31 11.30
CA ALA A 141 8.91 10.37 10.53
C ALA A 141 8.04 11.64 10.41
N GLU A 142 6.73 11.49 10.18
CA GLU A 142 5.81 12.64 10.15
C GLU A 142 5.79 13.40 11.48
N ARG A 143 5.79 12.67 12.60
CA ARG A 143 5.70 13.28 13.94
C ARG A 143 7.00 13.93 14.38
N THR A 144 8.13 13.26 14.17
CA THR A 144 9.45 13.74 14.63
C THR A 144 10.11 14.73 13.68
N LEU A 145 10.06 14.49 12.38
CA LEU A 145 10.75 15.34 11.39
C LEU A 145 9.88 16.51 10.94
N GLN A 146 8.57 16.28 10.75
CA GLN A 146 7.65 17.30 10.23
C GLN A 146 6.82 17.99 11.31
N GLY A 147 6.84 17.47 12.56
CA GLY A 147 5.99 17.95 13.64
C GLY A 147 4.49 17.72 13.41
N ARG A 148 4.14 16.77 12.53
CA ARG A 148 2.76 16.51 12.12
C ARG A 148 2.18 15.34 12.90
N TRP A 149 1.25 15.65 13.80
CA TRP A 149 0.61 14.68 14.71
C TRP A 149 -0.81 14.28 14.32
N ARG A 150 -1.35 14.91 13.27
CA ARG A 150 -2.60 14.53 12.62
C ARG A 150 -2.23 13.76 11.36
N ASN A 151 -2.38 12.44 11.39
CA ASN A 151 -1.86 11.56 10.34
C ASN A 151 -2.98 10.67 9.78
N LEU A 152 -3.07 10.59 8.46
CA LEU A 152 -3.97 9.68 7.76
C LEU A 152 -3.19 8.50 7.17
N VAL A 153 -3.57 7.27 7.52
CA VAL A 153 -3.03 6.04 6.94
C VAL A 153 -4.07 5.44 6.01
N VAL A 154 -3.68 5.32 4.74
CA VAL A 154 -4.46 4.64 3.70
C VAL A 154 -3.93 3.22 3.57
N ALA A 155 -4.69 2.21 3.98
CA ALA A 155 -4.27 0.83 3.89
C ALA A 155 -5.39 -0.06 3.34
N ALA A 156 -5.04 -0.91 2.38
CA ALA A 156 -6.00 -1.81 1.73
C ALA A 156 -6.80 -2.65 2.75
N THR A 157 -8.04 -2.95 2.43
CA THR A 157 -8.87 -3.77 3.33
C THR A 157 -8.24 -5.15 3.53
N GLY A 158 -8.24 -5.65 4.76
CA GLY A 158 -7.64 -6.95 5.10
C GLY A 158 -6.15 -6.90 5.48
N THR A 159 -5.46 -5.76 5.40
CA THR A 159 -4.03 -5.65 5.77
C THR A 159 -3.78 -5.34 7.25
N GLY A 160 -4.79 -5.47 8.10
CA GLY A 160 -4.70 -5.26 9.54
C GLY A 160 -4.55 -3.80 9.97
N LYS A 161 -5.40 -2.87 9.48
CA LYS A 161 -5.40 -1.45 9.89
C LYS A 161 -5.44 -1.27 11.41
N THR A 162 -6.29 -2.04 12.06
CA THR A 162 -6.42 -2.11 13.53
C THR A 162 -5.13 -2.53 14.22
N VAL A 163 -4.36 -3.46 13.62
CA VAL A 163 -3.07 -3.92 14.14
C VAL A 163 -2.04 -2.79 14.05
N ILE A 164 -2.04 -2.02 12.95
CA ILE A 164 -1.19 -0.83 12.78
C ILE A 164 -1.50 0.20 13.89
N ALA A 165 -2.78 0.51 14.12
CA ALA A 165 -3.20 1.43 15.19
C ALA A 165 -2.76 0.97 16.58
N ALA A 166 -2.88 -0.34 16.88
CA ALA A 166 -2.48 -0.89 18.18
C ALA A 166 -0.97 -0.80 18.41
N PHE A 167 -0.15 -1.11 17.40
CA PHE A 167 1.31 -0.95 17.50
C PHE A 167 1.76 0.50 17.53
N ASP A 168 1.08 1.39 16.80
CA ASP A 168 1.35 2.83 16.87
C ASP A 168 1.12 3.36 18.30
N TYR A 169 0.01 2.97 18.91
CA TYR A 169 -0.29 3.30 20.31
C TYR A 169 0.74 2.73 21.29
N LEU A 170 1.20 1.49 21.08
CA LEU A 170 2.27 0.88 21.88
C LEU A 170 3.57 1.70 21.78
N ARG A 171 4.01 2.06 20.56
CA ARG A 171 5.21 2.91 20.37
C ARG A 171 5.09 4.27 21.07
N GLN A 172 3.90 4.88 21.06
CA GLN A 172 3.68 6.14 21.77
C GLN A 172 3.68 5.98 23.30
N THR A 173 3.29 4.81 23.81
CA THR A 173 3.36 4.47 25.23
C THR A 173 4.81 4.27 25.67
N ASP A 174 5.59 3.52 24.89
CA ASP A 174 7.00 3.25 25.17
C ASP A 174 7.82 4.54 25.22
N ARG A 175 7.54 5.49 24.31
CA ARG A 175 8.15 6.82 24.29
C ARG A 175 7.94 7.64 25.56
N ARG A 176 6.83 7.41 26.24
CA ARG A 176 6.48 8.09 27.49
C ARG A 176 6.98 7.33 28.72
N GLY A 177 7.96 6.44 28.54
CA GLY A 177 8.47 5.60 29.62
C GLY A 177 7.42 4.62 30.16
N GLY A 178 6.50 4.17 29.30
CA GLY A 178 5.42 3.24 29.66
C GLY A 178 4.11 3.90 30.09
N LEU A 179 4.03 5.23 30.12
CA LEU A 179 2.80 5.95 30.46
C LEU A 179 1.79 5.88 29.30
N ARG A 180 0.65 5.23 29.53
CA ARG A 180 -0.41 5.03 28.53
C ARG A 180 -1.26 6.30 28.38
N PRO A 181 -1.26 6.97 27.21
CA PRO A 181 -2.14 8.12 26.99
C PRO A 181 -3.60 7.66 26.91
N ARG A 182 -4.53 8.49 27.40
CA ARG A 182 -5.98 8.23 27.27
C ARG A 182 -6.35 8.08 25.79
N LEU A 183 -7.01 6.97 25.47
CA LEU A 183 -7.30 6.53 24.10
C LEU A 183 -8.78 6.67 23.80
N LEU A 184 -9.13 7.25 22.65
CA LEU A 184 -10.46 7.18 22.07
C LEU A 184 -10.36 6.51 20.69
N PHE A 185 -10.97 5.34 20.55
CA PHE A 185 -11.09 4.64 19.28
C PHE A 185 -12.52 4.79 18.75
N LEU A 186 -12.66 5.39 17.58
CA LEU A 186 -13.93 5.69 16.93
C LEU A 186 -14.13 4.78 15.72
N ALA A 187 -15.30 4.15 15.63
CA ALA A 187 -15.73 3.43 14.44
C ALA A 187 -17.24 3.64 14.19
N HIS A 188 -17.74 3.19 13.04
CA HIS A 188 -19.15 3.36 12.66
C HIS A 188 -20.05 2.17 13.07
N ARG A 189 -19.48 1.04 13.47
CA ARG A 189 -20.18 -0.20 13.83
C ARG A 189 -19.62 -0.82 15.10
N ARG A 190 -20.49 -1.48 15.87
CA ARG A 190 -20.15 -2.12 17.15
C ARG A 190 -19.20 -3.30 16.96
N GLU A 191 -19.43 -4.13 15.96
CA GLU A 191 -18.64 -5.34 15.68
C GLU A 191 -17.17 -4.98 15.39
N LEU A 192 -16.93 -3.85 14.73
CA LEU A 192 -15.58 -3.34 14.48
C LEU A 192 -14.89 -2.90 15.78
N LEU A 193 -15.63 -2.30 16.72
CA LEU A 193 -15.10 -1.90 18.03
C LEU A 193 -14.73 -3.10 18.88
N GLU A 194 -15.56 -4.15 18.88
CA GLU A 194 -15.27 -5.40 19.60
C GLU A 194 -14.00 -6.09 19.05
N GLN A 195 -13.88 -6.16 17.73
CA GLN A 195 -12.67 -6.67 17.05
C GLN A 195 -11.44 -5.80 17.33
N ALA A 196 -11.61 -4.47 17.31
CA ALA A 196 -10.53 -3.54 17.61
C ALA A 196 -10.03 -3.69 19.04
N ARG A 197 -10.94 -3.74 20.01
CA ARG A 197 -10.61 -3.97 21.41
C ARG A 197 -9.85 -5.28 21.61
N ALA A 198 -10.31 -6.39 21.00
CA ALA A 198 -9.62 -7.68 21.07
C ALA A 198 -8.18 -7.61 20.50
N THR A 199 -8.00 -6.86 19.41
CA THR A 199 -6.68 -6.65 18.79
C THR A 199 -5.75 -5.85 19.70
N PHE A 200 -6.24 -4.75 20.29
CA PHE A 200 -5.47 -3.94 21.25
C PHE A 200 -5.05 -4.74 22.48
N ARG A 201 -5.96 -5.54 23.05
CA ARG A 201 -5.66 -6.44 24.17
C ARG A 201 -4.54 -7.44 23.85
N SER A 202 -4.52 -7.94 22.60
CA SER A 202 -3.50 -8.87 22.12
C SER A 202 -2.14 -8.21 21.90
N VAL A 203 -2.11 -7.00 21.34
CA VAL A 203 -0.85 -6.25 21.11
C VAL A 203 -0.25 -5.75 22.43
N LEU A 204 -1.09 -5.18 23.31
CA LEU A 204 -0.65 -4.63 24.60
C LEU A 204 -0.46 -5.68 25.69
N GLN A 205 -0.81 -6.94 25.41
CA GLN A 205 -0.79 -8.05 26.37
C GLN A 205 -1.57 -7.74 27.67
N ASP A 206 -2.70 -7.04 27.53
CA ASP A 206 -3.53 -6.59 28.64
C ASP A 206 -4.99 -6.94 28.37
N ARG A 207 -5.57 -7.82 29.18
CA ARG A 207 -6.96 -8.28 29.04
C ARG A 207 -8.00 -7.26 29.49
N ALA A 208 -7.62 -6.35 30.40
CA ALA A 208 -8.52 -5.35 30.95
C ALA A 208 -8.62 -4.10 30.07
N PHE A 209 -7.75 -3.99 29.06
CA PHE A 209 -7.67 -2.79 28.22
C PHE A 209 -8.96 -2.52 27.44
N GLY A 210 -9.45 -1.28 27.53
CA GLY A 210 -10.52 -0.75 26.70
C GLY A 210 -11.95 -1.04 27.20
N GLU A 211 -12.76 0.01 27.26
CA GLU A 211 -14.20 -0.04 27.56
C GLU A 211 -15.00 0.23 26.28
N LEU A 212 -16.10 -0.51 26.09
CA LEU A 212 -17.00 -0.29 24.95
C LEU A 212 -18.06 0.75 25.33
N TRP A 213 -18.28 1.71 24.44
CA TRP A 213 -19.36 2.69 24.54
C TRP A 213 -20.28 2.55 23.33
N THR A 214 -21.24 1.64 23.45
CA THR A 214 -22.24 1.32 22.42
C THR A 214 -23.60 1.09 23.08
N ASP A 215 -24.70 1.35 22.36
CA ASP A 215 -26.06 0.96 22.76
C ASP A 215 -26.50 1.42 24.17
N GLY A 216 -26.03 2.59 24.62
CA GLY A 216 -26.37 3.16 25.93
C GLY A 216 -25.54 2.66 27.11
N ALA A 217 -24.59 1.73 26.91
CA ALA A 217 -23.64 1.33 27.94
C ALA A 217 -22.56 2.40 28.13
N LEU A 218 -22.42 2.93 29.34
CA LEU A 218 -21.43 3.96 29.66
C LEU A 218 -20.14 3.35 30.22
N PRO A 219 -18.96 3.80 29.76
CA PRO A 219 -17.68 3.53 30.41
C PRO A 219 -17.66 3.97 31.88
N GLN A 220 -16.90 3.26 32.71
CA GLN A 220 -16.67 3.56 34.11
C GLN A 220 -15.42 4.42 34.32
N GLN A 221 -14.31 4.08 33.67
CA GLN A 221 -13.00 4.71 33.89
C GLN A 221 -12.73 5.86 32.91
N TRP A 222 -13.27 5.78 31.69
CA TRP A 222 -13.11 6.82 30.65
C TRP A 222 -11.66 7.09 30.25
N GLU A 223 -10.76 6.12 30.45
CA GLU A 223 -9.34 6.23 30.09
C GLU A 223 -9.06 5.70 28.68
N HIS A 224 -9.60 4.52 28.35
CA HIS A 224 -9.45 3.88 27.04
C HIS A 224 -10.83 3.47 26.53
N VAL A 225 -11.40 4.24 25.60
CA VAL A 225 -12.79 4.11 25.19
C VAL A 225 -12.88 3.74 23.72
N PHE A 226 -13.67 2.72 23.41
CA PHE A 226 -14.01 2.25 22.06
C PHE A 226 -15.48 2.59 21.81
N ALA A 227 -15.75 3.62 21.01
CA ALA A 227 -17.08 4.21 20.86
C ALA A 227 -17.55 4.27 19.40
N THR A 228 -18.86 4.16 19.19
CA THR A 228 -19.43 4.49 17.88
C THR A 228 -19.52 6.01 17.73
N ILE A 229 -19.29 6.52 16.52
CA ILE A 229 -19.33 7.97 16.27
C ILE A 229 -20.70 8.58 16.61
N GLN A 230 -21.78 7.82 16.39
CA GLN A 230 -23.15 8.25 16.68
C GLN A 230 -23.42 8.42 18.18
N SER A 231 -22.98 7.47 19.00
CA SER A 231 -23.13 7.53 20.46
C SER A 231 -22.16 8.54 21.09
N ALA A 232 -20.96 8.65 20.51
CA ALA A 232 -19.89 9.51 20.99
C ALA A 232 -20.18 11.01 20.81
N ALA A 233 -20.62 11.44 19.62
CA ALA A 233 -20.58 12.84 19.23
C ALA A 233 -21.37 13.82 20.15
N PRO A 234 -22.60 13.52 20.62
CA PRO A 234 -23.36 14.47 21.44
C PRO A 234 -22.82 14.60 22.86
N GLU A 235 -22.45 13.48 23.51
CA GLU A 235 -22.03 13.45 24.91
C GLU A 235 -20.55 13.81 25.10
N LEU A 236 -19.65 13.43 24.17
CA LEU A 236 -18.22 13.78 24.28
C LEU A 236 -18.00 15.29 24.31
N LEU A 237 -18.70 16.02 23.43
CA LEU A 237 -18.56 17.47 23.28
C LEU A 237 -19.10 18.25 24.48
N GLN A 238 -19.99 17.65 25.26
CA GLN A 238 -20.59 18.30 26.44
C GLN A 238 -19.91 17.91 27.75
N ARG A 239 -19.38 16.68 27.84
CA ARG A 239 -18.93 16.09 29.10
C ARG A 239 -17.42 16.22 29.35
N PHE A 240 -16.62 16.27 28.30
CA PHE A 240 -15.17 16.21 28.41
C PHE A 240 -14.50 17.44 27.80
N SER A 241 -13.32 17.79 28.31
CA SER A 241 -12.49 18.79 27.65
C SER A 241 -12.00 18.26 26.29
N PRO A 242 -11.78 19.15 25.30
CA PRO A 242 -11.20 18.79 24.00
C PRO A 242 -9.93 17.95 24.05
N ASP A 243 -9.14 18.05 25.13
CA ASP A 243 -7.83 17.41 25.32
C ASP A 243 -7.85 16.21 26.29
N HIS A 244 -9.04 15.78 26.75
CA HIS A 244 -9.17 14.65 27.67
C HIS A 244 -8.57 13.36 27.08
N PHE A 245 -8.86 13.09 25.81
CA PHE A 245 -8.26 11.98 25.06
C PHE A 245 -7.01 12.47 24.34
N ARG A 246 -5.84 11.98 24.77
CA ARG A 246 -4.54 12.38 24.22
C ARG A 246 -4.22 11.64 22.91
N HIS A 247 -4.77 10.46 22.71
CA HIS A 247 -4.63 9.67 21.50
C HIS A 247 -6.03 9.33 20.94
N VAL A 248 -6.34 9.83 19.74
CA VAL A 248 -7.62 9.57 19.07
C VAL A 248 -7.36 8.80 17.78
N ILE A 249 -8.07 7.69 17.60
CA ILE A 249 -7.99 6.84 16.41
C ILE A 249 -9.38 6.79 15.79
N VAL A 250 -9.46 7.08 14.49
CA VAL A 250 -10.70 7.00 13.72
C VAL A 250 -10.55 5.92 12.66
N ASP A 251 -11.31 4.84 12.76
CA ASP A 251 -11.35 3.79 11.74
C ASP A 251 -12.45 4.04 10.71
N GLU A 252 -12.17 3.66 9.46
CA GLU A 252 -12.99 3.94 8.27
C GLU A 252 -13.46 5.41 8.17
N CYS A 253 -12.54 6.37 8.33
CA CYS A 253 -12.88 7.79 8.44
C CYS A 253 -13.61 8.38 7.21
N HIS A 254 -13.58 7.69 6.07
CA HIS A 254 -14.27 8.05 4.83
C HIS A 254 -15.79 7.81 4.84
N HIS A 255 -16.31 6.98 5.76
CA HIS A 255 -17.74 6.63 5.86
C HIS A 255 -18.56 7.52 6.79
N THR A 256 -17.93 8.48 7.44
CA THR A 256 -18.60 9.13 8.55
C THR A 256 -19.74 10.06 8.05
N PRO A 257 -20.95 10.00 8.65
CA PRO A 257 -21.99 10.98 8.35
C PRO A 257 -21.42 12.39 8.59
N ALA A 258 -21.36 13.17 7.50
CA ALA A 258 -20.59 14.41 7.42
C ALA A 258 -20.83 15.33 8.62
N ASP A 259 -22.07 15.46 9.08
CA ASP A 259 -22.44 16.40 10.15
C ASP A 259 -21.94 16.00 11.54
N SER A 260 -21.92 14.71 11.89
CA SER A 260 -21.45 14.28 13.22
C SER A 260 -19.92 14.30 13.31
N TYR A 261 -19.26 13.93 12.22
CA TYR A 261 -17.80 13.96 12.10
C TYR A 261 -17.23 15.38 12.08
N GLN A 262 -17.81 16.23 11.23
CA GLN A 262 -17.42 17.64 11.10
C GLN A 262 -17.61 18.41 12.41
N ARG A 263 -18.48 17.93 13.31
CA ARG A 263 -18.61 18.50 14.66
C ARG A 263 -17.58 17.92 15.63
N LEU A 264 -17.37 16.61 15.62
CA LEU A 264 -16.55 15.95 16.63
C LEU A 264 -15.04 16.15 16.42
N ILE A 265 -14.51 15.91 15.22
CA ILE A 265 -13.05 15.93 14.99
C ILE A 265 -12.42 17.31 15.16
N PRO A 266 -13.01 18.41 14.65
CA PRO A 266 -12.45 19.75 14.88
C PRO A 266 -12.53 20.18 16.36
N ALA A 267 -13.52 19.66 17.10
CA ALA A 267 -13.70 19.97 18.51
C ALA A 267 -12.77 19.15 19.42
N LEU A 268 -12.23 18.03 18.96
CA LEU A 268 -11.20 17.27 19.67
C LEU A 268 -9.82 17.88 19.42
N GLN A 269 -9.05 18.06 20.49
CA GLN A 269 -7.66 18.52 20.44
C GLN A 269 -6.71 17.47 21.06
N PRO A 270 -6.63 16.27 20.46
CA PRO A 270 -5.70 15.25 20.93
C PRO A 270 -4.27 15.63 20.57
N GLU A 271 -3.32 15.04 21.29
CA GLU A 271 -1.90 15.13 20.92
C GLU A 271 -1.62 14.30 19.67
N VAL A 272 -2.22 13.11 19.56
CA VAL A 272 -2.13 12.24 18.38
C VAL A 272 -3.52 12.01 17.80
N LEU A 273 -3.70 12.33 16.52
CA LEU A 273 -4.90 12.00 15.75
C LEU A 273 -4.53 11.09 14.58
N LEU A 274 -4.96 9.83 14.64
CA LEU A 274 -4.70 8.83 13.61
C LEU A 274 -5.99 8.47 12.88
N GLY A 275 -6.03 8.75 11.57
CA GLY A 275 -7.09 8.28 10.68
C GLY A 275 -6.67 6.99 10.00
N LEU A 276 -7.51 5.97 10.05
CA LEU A 276 -7.34 4.74 9.28
C LEU A 276 -8.43 4.64 8.23
N THR A 277 -8.03 4.48 6.98
CA THR A 277 -8.96 4.37 5.89
C THR A 277 -8.43 3.43 4.82
N ALA A 278 -9.31 2.81 4.04
CA ALA A 278 -8.87 2.19 2.79
C ALA A 278 -8.61 3.25 1.71
N THR A 279 -9.19 4.45 1.87
CA THR A 279 -9.36 5.42 0.79
C THR A 279 -9.41 6.86 1.31
N PRO A 280 -8.66 7.82 0.72
CA PRO A 280 -8.59 9.19 1.23
C PRO A 280 -9.76 10.08 0.78
N GLU A 281 -10.56 9.65 -0.20
CA GLU A 281 -11.74 10.38 -0.67
C GLU A 281 -12.94 10.14 0.24
N ARG A 282 -13.68 11.19 0.63
CA ARG A 282 -14.94 11.05 1.39
C ARG A 282 -16.09 10.65 0.46
N ALA A 283 -17.11 10.00 1.03
CA ALA A 283 -18.32 9.62 0.31
C ALA A 283 -19.09 10.81 -0.31
N ASP A 284 -18.91 12.02 0.23
CA ASP A 284 -19.51 13.28 -0.26
C ASP A 284 -18.67 13.97 -1.36
N GLY A 285 -17.56 13.36 -1.78
CA GLY A 285 -16.64 13.92 -2.78
C GLY A 285 -15.80 15.09 -2.28
N ARG A 286 -15.73 15.30 -0.95
CA ARG A 286 -14.79 16.22 -0.29
C ARG A 286 -13.53 15.46 0.14
N SER A 287 -12.46 16.19 0.44
CA SER A 287 -11.20 15.60 0.87
C SER A 287 -11.23 15.28 2.36
N LEU A 288 -10.81 14.06 2.76
CA LEU A 288 -10.55 13.74 4.16
C LEU A 288 -9.28 14.43 4.67
N LEU A 289 -8.43 14.89 3.75
CA LEU A 289 -7.10 15.40 4.06
C LEU A 289 -7.14 16.66 4.94
N GLU A 290 -8.15 17.51 4.82
CA GLU A 290 -8.29 18.75 5.60
C GLU A 290 -8.23 18.49 7.11
N ASP A 291 -8.87 17.41 7.58
CA ASP A 291 -8.92 17.05 9.01
C ASP A 291 -7.59 16.47 9.53
N PHE A 292 -6.74 15.98 8.61
CA PHE A 292 -5.47 15.30 8.88
C PHE A 292 -4.25 16.07 8.34
N GLY A 293 -4.32 17.40 8.27
CA GLY A 293 -3.18 18.24 7.90
C GLY A 293 -2.80 18.19 6.42
N GLY A 294 -3.76 17.93 5.54
CA GLY A 294 -3.62 18.05 4.08
C GLY A 294 -2.77 16.97 3.42
N HIS A 295 -2.54 15.81 4.03
CA HIS A 295 -1.72 14.77 3.39
C HIS A 295 -2.01 13.37 3.92
N VAL A 296 -1.65 12.35 3.12
CA VAL A 296 -1.62 10.95 3.54
C VAL A 296 -0.23 10.65 4.12
N ALA A 297 -0.17 10.32 5.41
CA ALA A 297 1.08 10.03 6.11
C ALA A 297 1.71 8.73 5.62
N ALA A 298 0.91 7.67 5.43
CA ALA A 298 1.39 6.40 4.90
C ALA A 298 0.32 5.72 4.04
N GLU A 299 0.75 5.10 2.95
CA GLU A 299 -0.13 4.39 2.03
C GLU A 299 0.37 2.95 1.78
N LEU A 300 -0.48 1.97 2.05
CA LEU A 300 -0.31 0.59 1.61
C LEU A 300 -1.29 0.28 0.49
N ARG A 301 -0.78 0.43 -0.74
CA ARG A 301 -1.51 0.06 -1.95
C ARG A 301 -1.75 -1.44 -2.02
N LEU A 302 -2.84 -1.81 -2.67
CA LEU A 302 -3.24 -3.21 -2.87
C LEU A 302 -2.11 -4.07 -3.45
N TRP A 303 -1.37 -3.50 -4.39
CA TRP A 303 -0.22 -4.12 -5.04
C TRP A 303 0.82 -4.68 -4.07
N HIS A 304 1.24 -3.88 -3.10
CA HIS A 304 2.25 -4.28 -2.12
C HIS A 304 1.75 -5.40 -1.21
N ALA A 305 0.43 -5.44 -0.96
CA ALA A 305 -0.17 -6.51 -0.17
C ALA A 305 -0.20 -7.84 -0.94
N LEU A 306 -0.46 -7.80 -2.25
CA LEU A 306 -0.43 -8.98 -3.12
C LEU A 306 0.99 -9.52 -3.32
N ASP A 307 1.96 -8.65 -3.62
CA ASP A 307 3.36 -9.03 -3.82
C ASP A 307 3.97 -9.73 -2.59
N ARG A 308 3.54 -9.31 -1.39
CA ARG A 308 3.95 -9.91 -0.11
C ARG A 308 3.06 -11.08 0.34
N GLN A 309 2.18 -11.59 -0.51
CA GLN A 309 1.27 -12.72 -0.22
C GLN A 309 0.45 -12.51 1.08
N LEU A 310 0.06 -11.27 1.36
CA LEU A 310 -0.85 -10.93 2.47
C LEU A 310 -2.32 -11.13 2.07
N LEU A 311 -2.55 -11.23 0.77
CA LEU A 311 -3.83 -11.40 0.12
C LEU A 311 -3.71 -12.56 -0.88
N VAL A 312 -4.84 -13.20 -1.21
CA VAL A 312 -4.84 -14.13 -2.34
C VAL A 312 -4.64 -13.36 -3.65
N PRO A 313 -3.93 -13.93 -4.63
CA PRO A 313 -3.86 -13.35 -5.96
C PRO A 313 -5.25 -13.28 -6.62
N PHE A 314 -5.39 -12.37 -7.58
CA PHE A 314 -6.65 -12.19 -8.30
C PHE A 314 -6.53 -12.54 -9.78
N GLU A 315 -7.63 -12.97 -10.36
CA GLU A 315 -7.80 -13.19 -11.79
C GLU A 315 -8.85 -12.21 -12.30
N TYR A 316 -8.41 -11.06 -12.80
CA TYR A 316 -9.27 -9.98 -13.25
C TYR A 316 -9.56 -10.11 -14.74
N TYR A 317 -10.84 -10.13 -15.08
CA TYR A 317 -11.32 -10.16 -16.46
C TYR A 317 -12.27 -9.00 -16.74
N GLY A 318 -11.83 -8.06 -17.57
CA GLY A 318 -12.68 -7.01 -18.10
C GLY A 318 -13.37 -7.45 -19.39
N VAL A 319 -14.69 -7.52 -19.37
CA VAL A 319 -15.55 -7.95 -20.48
C VAL A 319 -16.42 -6.78 -20.92
N SER A 320 -16.41 -6.46 -22.21
CA SER A 320 -17.29 -5.46 -22.78
C SER A 320 -18.74 -5.98 -22.77
N ASP A 321 -19.63 -5.31 -22.04
CA ASP A 321 -21.06 -5.63 -22.05
C ASP A 321 -21.83 -4.94 -23.19
N GLY A 322 -21.16 -4.05 -23.92
CA GLY A 322 -21.72 -3.38 -25.10
C GLY A 322 -22.69 -2.23 -24.78
N VAL A 323 -23.02 -2.02 -23.51
CA VAL A 323 -23.99 -1.02 -23.06
C VAL A 323 -23.45 0.39 -23.29
N ASP A 324 -24.25 1.27 -23.92
CA ASP A 324 -23.88 2.68 -24.13
C ASP A 324 -24.26 3.53 -22.91
N LEU A 325 -23.26 3.98 -22.15
CA LEU A 325 -23.42 4.86 -20.98
C LEU A 325 -23.08 6.32 -21.31
N GLN A 326 -22.75 6.66 -22.56
CA GLN A 326 -22.31 8.02 -22.91
C GLN A 326 -23.46 9.03 -22.84
N ARG A 327 -24.69 8.56 -23.08
CA ARG A 327 -25.91 9.36 -23.13
C ARG A 327 -26.53 9.63 -21.76
N LEU A 328 -26.07 8.92 -20.73
CA LEU A 328 -26.58 9.06 -19.37
C LEU A 328 -26.11 10.37 -18.73
N ARG A 329 -26.93 10.90 -17.82
CA ARG A 329 -26.56 12.10 -17.07
C ARG A 329 -25.40 11.80 -16.13
N TRP A 330 -24.39 12.67 -16.19
CA TRP A 330 -23.20 12.64 -15.36
C TRP A 330 -23.26 13.76 -14.32
N SER A 331 -23.03 13.41 -13.06
CA SER A 331 -22.91 14.32 -11.93
C SER A 331 -21.50 14.28 -11.34
N ARG A 332 -21.22 15.13 -10.35
CA ARG A 332 -19.92 15.17 -9.68
C ARG A 332 -19.55 13.86 -8.99
N THR A 333 -20.53 13.02 -8.61
CA THR A 333 -20.33 11.71 -7.96
C THR A 333 -20.44 10.52 -8.92
N GLY A 334 -20.68 10.77 -10.21
CA GLY A 334 -20.84 9.74 -11.25
C GLY A 334 -22.21 9.77 -11.94
N TYR A 335 -22.60 8.65 -12.53
CA TYR A 335 -23.87 8.49 -13.25
C TYR A 335 -25.09 8.53 -12.33
N ALA A 336 -26.23 8.99 -12.85
CA ALA A 336 -27.50 8.97 -12.12
C ALA A 336 -27.98 7.52 -11.88
N THR A 337 -28.10 7.13 -10.60
CA THR A 337 -28.45 5.76 -10.19
C THR A 337 -29.77 5.26 -10.77
N SER A 338 -30.78 6.13 -10.89
CA SER A 338 -32.09 5.77 -11.43
C SER A 338 -32.04 5.42 -12.92
N GLU A 339 -31.28 6.16 -13.73
CA GLU A 339 -31.11 5.87 -15.16
C GLU A 339 -30.32 4.58 -15.37
N LEU A 340 -29.29 4.36 -14.56
CA LEU A 340 -28.54 3.10 -14.57
C LEU A 340 -29.41 1.91 -14.13
N SER A 341 -30.26 2.08 -13.11
CA SER A 341 -31.21 1.05 -12.66
C SER A 341 -32.13 0.64 -13.81
N ASN A 342 -32.71 1.60 -14.51
CA ASN A 342 -33.62 1.35 -15.64
C ASN A 342 -32.93 0.69 -16.84
N LEU A 343 -31.66 1.03 -17.09
CA LEU A 343 -30.91 0.46 -18.21
C LEU A 343 -30.52 -0.99 -17.97
N TYR A 344 -30.14 -1.34 -16.73
CA TYR A 344 -29.67 -2.68 -16.38
C TYR A 344 -30.79 -3.63 -15.93
N THR A 345 -31.90 -3.11 -15.42
CA THR A 345 -33.03 -3.93 -15.00
C THR A 345 -33.80 -4.39 -16.24
N GLY A 346 -33.94 -5.71 -16.43
CA GLY A 346 -34.63 -6.30 -17.58
C GLY A 346 -33.74 -6.63 -18.77
N ASP A 347 -32.43 -6.39 -18.69
CA ASP A 347 -31.46 -6.81 -19.70
C ASP A 347 -31.08 -8.28 -19.53
N GLU A 348 -31.95 -9.18 -19.99
CA GLU A 348 -31.73 -10.62 -19.92
C GLU A 348 -30.49 -11.06 -20.74
N ALA A 349 -30.13 -10.33 -21.81
CA ALA A 349 -28.95 -10.62 -22.63
C ALA A 349 -27.64 -10.36 -21.85
N ARG A 350 -27.60 -9.31 -21.04
CA ARG A 350 -26.49 -9.06 -20.11
C ARG A 350 -26.37 -10.15 -19.05
N VAL A 351 -27.48 -10.65 -18.52
CA VAL A 351 -27.46 -11.79 -17.58
C VAL A 351 -26.91 -13.04 -18.24
N ASP A 352 -27.30 -13.34 -19.47
CA ASP A 352 -26.77 -14.48 -20.24
C ASP A 352 -25.27 -14.34 -20.47
N LEU A 353 -24.79 -13.15 -20.79
CA LEU A 353 -23.36 -12.86 -20.90
C LEU A 353 -22.64 -13.12 -19.57
N ILE A 354 -23.18 -12.65 -18.44
CA ILE A 354 -22.58 -12.85 -17.11
C ILE A 354 -22.44 -14.35 -16.80
N VAL A 355 -23.50 -15.12 -16.99
CA VAL A 355 -23.51 -16.57 -16.73
C VAL A 355 -22.57 -17.31 -17.68
N ALA A 356 -22.52 -16.91 -18.95
CA ALA A 356 -21.58 -17.50 -19.92
C ALA A 356 -20.11 -17.22 -19.56
N GLN A 357 -19.78 -16.02 -19.08
CA GLN A 357 -18.42 -15.68 -18.65
C GLN A 357 -18.00 -16.41 -17.37
N LEU A 358 -18.95 -16.66 -16.46
CA LEU A 358 -18.74 -17.50 -15.27
C LEU A 358 -18.46 -18.96 -15.67
N HIS A 359 -19.31 -19.56 -16.51
CA HIS A 359 -19.14 -20.94 -16.99
C HIS A 359 -17.81 -21.18 -17.71
N ARG A 360 -17.29 -20.17 -18.43
CA ARG A 360 -16.01 -20.28 -19.13
C ARG A 360 -14.80 -20.42 -18.20
N ARG A 361 -14.92 -20.00 -16.94
CA ARG A 361 -13.79 -19.88 -16.00
C ARG A 361 -13.94 -20.75 -14.77
N VAL A 362 -15.17 -21.10 -14.41
CA VAL A 362 -15.45 -21.97 -13.28
C VAL A 362 -16.02 -23.30 -13.75
N VAL A 363 -15.38 -24.39 -13.34
CA VAL A 363 -15.75 -25.77 -13.71
C VAL A 363 -17.10 -26.16 -13.11
N ASP A 364 -17.32 -25.87 -11.82
CA ASP A 364 -18.58 -26.13 -11.13
C ASP A 364 -19.13 -24.86 -10.50
N LEU A 365 -20.21 -24.34 -11.10
CA LEU A 365 -20.91 -23.15 -10.63
C LEU A 365 -21.52 -23.31 -9.22
N ARG A 366 -21.80 -24.54 -8.78
CA ARG A 366 -22.35 -24.80 -7.43
C ARG A 366 -21.30 -24.65 -6.33
N GLN A 367 -20.02 -24.61 -6.68
CA GLN A 367 -18.94 -24.38 -5.72
C GLN A 367 -18.63 -22.89 -5.51
N VAL A 368 -19.16 -22.02 -6.38
CA VAL A 368 -18.89 -20.58 -6.38
C VAL A 368 -19.46 -19.93 -5.13
N ARG A 369 -18.66 -19.04 -4.53
CA ARG A 369 -19.08 -18.15 -3.44
C ARG A 369 -18.87 -16.72 -3.90
N ALA A 370 -19.86 -16.18 -4.61
CA ALA A 370 -19.78 -14.89 -5.29
C ALA A 370 -20.47 -13.74 -4.54
N LEU A 371 -19.88 -12.56 -4.63
CA LEU A 371 -20.55 -11.29 -4.36
C LEU A 371 -20.80 -10.55 -5.68
N ALA A 372 -22.03 -10.11 -5.90
CA ALA A 372 -22.41 -9.33 -7.07
C ALA A 372 -22.79 -7.90 -6.67
N PHE A 373 -22.03 -6.92 -7.17
CA PHE A 373 -22.24 -5.51 -6.88
C PHE A 373 -23.14 -4.87 -7.94
N CYS A 374 -24.38 -4.63 -7.56
CA CYS A 374 -25.44 -4.04 -8.38
C CYS A 374 -25.53 -2.52 -8.18
N VAL A 375 -26.27 -1.87 -9.06
CA VAL A 375 -26.47 -0.40 -9.05
C VAL A 375 -27.49 0.03 -7.99
N SER A 376 -28.57 -0.73 -7.85
CA SER A 376 -29.73 -0.38 -7.02
C SER A 376 -30.32 -1.63 -6.36
N VAL A 377 -31.24 -1.43 -5.42
CA VAL A 377 -32.01 -2.53 -4.81
C VAL A 377 -32.81 -3.29 -5.86
N GLU A 378 -33.48 -2.58 -6.77
CA GLU A 378 -34.27 -3.16 -7.87
C GLU A 378 -33.40 -4.05 -8.77
N HIS A 379 -32.20 -3.56 -9.13
CA HIS A 379 -31.25 -4.32 -9.93
C HIS A 379 -30.72 -5.55 -9.17
N ALA A 380 -30.48 -5.44 -7.85
CA ALA A 380 -30.03 -6.58 -7.03
C ALA A 380 -31.10 -7.67 -6.94
N GLU A 381 -32.37 -7.29 -6.74
CA GLU A 381 -33.52 -8.21 -6.74
C GLU A 381 -33.71 -8.87 -8.12
N PHE A 382 -33.62 -8.09 -9.20
CA PHE A 382 -33.68 -8.59 -10.57
C PHE A 382 -32.58 -9.61 -10.84
N MET A 383 -31.33 -9.30 -10.52
CA MET A 383 -30.19 -10.19 -10.73
C MET A 383 -30.31 -11.48 -9.92
N ALA A 384 -30.72 -11.40 -8.65
CA ALA A 384 -30.91 -12.58 -7.81
C ALA A 384 -31.97 -13.53 -8.40
N GLY A 385 -33.08 -12.97 -8.91
CA GLY A 385 -34.12 -13.73 -9.60
C GLY A 385 -33.62 -14.32 -10.93
N ALA A 386 -32.95 -13.51 -11.75
CA ALA A 386 -32.50 -13.91 -13.09
C ALA A 386 -31.37 -14.96 -13.07
N LEU A 387 -30.46 -14.89 -12.10
CA LEU A 387 -29.42 -15.90 -11.86
C LEU A 387 -30.04 -17.21 -11.34
N SER A 388 -30.98 -17.11 -10.39
CA SER A 388 -31.66 -18.30 -9.84
C SER A 388 -32.44 -19.07 -10.91
N ARG A 389 -33.11 -18.36 -11.84
CA ARG A 389 -33.78 -18.99 -13.00
C ARG A 389 -32.82 -19.75 -13.92
N ARG A 390 -31.54 -19.39 -13.94
CA ARG A 390 -30.48 -20.01 -14.75
C ARG A 390 -29.69 -21.07 -13.97
N GLY A 391 -30.21 -21.53 -12.84
CA GLY A 391 -29.61 -22.61 -12.06
C GLY A 391 -28.46 -22.17 -11.14
N LEU A 392 -28.31 -20.87 -10.91
CA LEU A 392 -27.36 -20.27 -9.96
C LEU A 392 -28.12 -19.71 -8.75
N PRO A 393 -28.25 -20.45 -7.64
CA PRO A 393 -28.91 -19.98 -6.42
C PRO A 393 -28.34 -18.61 -5.98
N ALA A 394 -29.16 -17.58 -6.04
CA ALA A 394 -28.74 -16.22 -5.73
C ALA A 394 -29.72 -15.54 -4.76
N LEU A 395 -29.20 -14.71 -3.86
CA LEU A 395 -29.97 -14.00 -2.85
C LEU A 395 -29.65 -12.50 -2.90
N ALA A 396 -30.68 -11.66 -2.97
CA ALA A 396 -30.52 -10.22 -2.85
C ALA A 396 -30.42 -9.81 -1.37
N VAL A 397 -29.42 -9.00 -1.02
CA VAL A 397 -29.27 -8.43 0.32
C VAL A 397 -29.04 -6.93 0.26
N HIS A 398 -29.95 -6.19 0.90
CA HIS A 398 -30.02 -4.74 0.90
C HIS A 398 -30.62 -4.22 2.23
N GLY A 399 -30.65 -2.90 2.42
CA GLY A 399 -31.09 -2.29 3.68
C GLY A 399 -32.54 -2.56 4.09
N ARG A 400 -33.39 -3.04 3.17
CA ARG A 400 -34.78 -3.44 3.46
C ARG A 400 -34.94 -4.93 3.76
N THR A 401 -33.88 -5.73 3.58
CA THR A 401 -33.90 -7.16 3.90
C THR A 401 -34.05 -7.34 5.42
N PRO A 402 -34.93 -8.22 5.93
CA PRO A 402 -35.07 -8.48 7.37
C PRO A 402 -33.75 -8.86 8.02
N ASP A 403 -33.52 -8.41 9.27
CA ASP A 403 -32.24 -8.60 9.97
C ASP A 403 -31.87 -10.07 10.15
N GLU A 404 -32.84 -10.95 10.41
CA GLU A 404 -32.61 -12.40 10.48
C GLU A 404 -32.06 -12.97 9.16
N VAL A 405 -32.65 -12.57 8.04
CA VAL A 405 -32.21 -13.01 6.70
C VAL A 405 -30.83 -12.42 6.37
N ARG A 406 -30.59 -11.17 6.76
CA ARG A 406 -29.30 -10.50 6.58
C ARG A 406 -28.19 -11.17 7.40
N ALA A 407 -28.47 -11.57 8.64
CA ALA A 407 -27.55 -12.28 9.51
C ALA A 407 -27.28 -13.71 9.01
N ALA A 408 -28.27 -14.37 8.41
CA ALA A 408 -28.13 -15.71 7.85
C ALA A 408 -27.40 -15.73 6.49
N ALA A 409 -27.49 -14.67 5.67
CA ALA A 409 -26.96 -14.65 4.30
C ALA A 409 -25.46 -15.02 4.18
N PRO A 410 -24.54 -14.53 5.04
CA PRO A 410 -23.13 -14.96 5.03
C PRO A 410 -22.96 -16.46 5.23
N ARG A 411 -23.75 -17.05 6.14
CA ARG A 411 -23.71 -18.49 6.43
C ARG A 411 -24.20 -19.29 5.22
N ARG A 412 -25.33 -18.88 4.62
CA ARG A 412 -25.90 -19.52 3.42
C ARG A 412 -24.94 -19.49 2.23
N LEU A 413 -24.18 -18.39 2.07
CA LEU A 413 -23.13 -18.30 1.06
C LEU A 413 -21.96 -19.25 1.38
N ARG A 414 -21.51 -19.31 2.63
CA ARG A 414 -20.41 -20.19 3.06
C ARG A 414 -20.75 -21.67 2.88
N GLU A 415 -21.98 -22.05 3.22
CA GLU A 415 -22.50 -23.42 3.12
C GLU A 415 -22.95 -23.78 1.68
N ARG A 416 -22.92 -22.82 0.75
CA ARG A 416 -23.32 -22.96 -0.67
C ARG A 416 -24.80 -23.27 -0.87
N GLU A 417 -25.64 -22.88 0.08
CA GLU A 417 -27.10 -22.84 -0.13
C GLU A 417 -27.49 -21.72 -1.10
N ALA A 418 -26.71 -20.64 -1.08
CA ALA A 418 -26.70 -19.60 -2.11
C ALA A 418 -25.28 -19.52 -2.67
N ASN A 419 -25.15 -19.41 -3.98
CA ASN A 419 -23.86 -19.25 -4.66
C ASN A 419 -23.51 -17.77 -4.89
N VAL A 420 -24.52 -16.90 -4.99
CA VAL A 420 -24.32 -15.47 -5.28
C VAL A 420 -25.11 -14.62 -4.29
N LEU A 421 -24.46 -13.64 -3.65
CA LEU A 421 -25.15 -12.56 -2.94
C LEU A 421 -25.13 -11.30 -3.79
N CYS A 422 -26.31 -10.82 -4.20
CA CYS A 422 -26.48 -9.58 -4.94
C CYS A 422 -26.70 -8.42 -3.96
N THR A 423 -25.89 -7.37 -4.04
CA THR A 423 -25.95 -6.21 -3.14
C THR A 423 -25.65 -4.92 -3.88
N CYS A 424 -26.22 -3.79 -3.43
CA CYS A 424 -25.89 -2.47 -3.96
C CYS A 424 -24.89 -1.71 -3.07
N ASP A 425 -25.10 -1.70 -1.75
CA ASP A 425 -24.28 -0.90 -0.82
C ASP A 425 -23.99 -1.56 0.54
N LEU A 426 -24.72 -2.62 0.93
CA LEU A 426 -24.70 -3.14 2.30
C LEU A 426 -23.38 -3.87 2.65
N TYR A 427 -22.73 -4.44 1.65
CA TYR A 427 -21.45 -5.15 1.80
C TYR A 427 -20.24 -4.39 1.25
N ASN A 428 -20.38 -3.08 0.99
CA ASN A 428 -19.22 -2.26 0.63
C ASN A 428 -18.25 -2.13 1.83
N GLU A 429 -18.76 -1.99 3.06
CA GLU A 429 -17.95 -2.10 4.29
C GLU A 429 -18.54 -2.93 5.45
N GLY A 430 -17.65 -3.28 6.38
CA GLY A 430 -17.97 -3.68 7.74
C GLY A 430 -18.37 -5.15 7.97
N ILE A 431 -18.40 -6.00 6.92
CA ILE A 431 -18.61 -7.45 7.06
C ILE A 431 -17.47 -8.21 6.38
N ASP A 432 -16.92 -9.19 7.10
CA ASP A 432 -15.76 -9.98 6.70
C ASP A 432 -16.18 -11.28 6.00
N PHE A 433 -15.82 -11.43 4.73
CA PHE A 433 -16.12 -12.61 3.90
C PHE A 433 -14.84 -13.27 3.37
N PRO A 434 -13.99 -13.86 4.23
CA PRO A 434 -12.71 -14.42 3.78
C PRO A 434 -12.92 -15.53 2.72
N PHE A 435 -14.00 -16.29 2.86
CA PHE A 435 -14.39 -17.41 2.02
C PHE A 435 -14.95 -17.05 0.63
N VAL A 436 -15.19 -15.78 0.32
CA VAL A 436 -15.66 -15.36 -1.01
C VAL A 436 -14.53 -15.52 -2.02
N ASP A 437 -14.77 -16.27 -3.10
CA ASP A 437 -13.77 -16.56 -4.14
C ASP A 437 -14.06 -15.87 -5.48
N THR A 438 -15.25 -15.29 -5.64
CA THR A 438 -15.67 -14.68 -6.91
C THR A 438 -16.31 -13.31 -6.67
N LEU A 439 -15.96 -12.31 -7.48
CA LEU A 439 -16.55 -10.98 -7.47
C LEU A 439 -17.13 -10.65 -8.85
N LEU A 440 -18.41 -10.24 -8.88
CA LEU A 440 -19.10 -9.77 -10.07
C LEU A 440 -19.32 -8.26 -9.96
N LEU A 441 -18.56 -7.48 -10.73
CA LEU A 441 -18.72 -6.03 -10.78
C LEU A 441 -19.75 -5.71 -11.87
N LEU A 442 -21.02 -5.58 -11.46
CA LEU A 442 -22.16 -5.42 -12.38
C LEU A 442 -22.61 -3.96 -12.52
N ARG A 443 -21.85 -3.02 -11.92
CA ARG A 443 -22.13 -1.59 -11.90
C ARG A 443 -20.92 -0.79 -12.36
N PRO A 444 -21.13 0.36 -13.03
CA PRO A 444 -20.06 1.27 -13.38
C PRO A 444 -19.53 1.98 -12.13
N THR A 445 -18.46 1.46 -11.53
CA THR A 445 -17.82 2.07 -10.35
C THR A 445 -16.77 3.09 -10.80
N SER A 446 -17.13 4.38 -10.82
CA SER A 446 -16.23 5.49 -11.21
C SER A 446 -15.18 5.81 -10.15
N SER A 447 -15.46 5.51 -8.89
CA SER A 447 -14.57 5.80 -7.77
C SER A 447 -13.59 4.64 -7.56
N ALA A 448 -12.29 4.91 -7.71
CA ALA A 448 -11.23 3.93 -7.45
C ALA A 448 -11.28 3.41 -6.00
N THR A 449 -11.75 4.26 -5.08
CA THR A 449 -12.01 3.96 -3.68
C THR A 449 -12.98 2.79 -3.52
N VAL A 450 -14.19 2.93 -4.05
CA VAL A 450 -15.22 1.89 -3.92
C VAL A 450 -14.81 0.63 -4.67
N PHE A 451 -14.14 0.78 -5.81
CA PHE A 451 -13.63 -0.35 -6.57
C PHE A 451 -12.61 -1.19 -5.76
N LEU A 452 -11.65 -0.54 -5.10
CA LEU A 452 -10.68 -1.24 -4.25
C LEU A 452 -11.32 -1.88 -3.02
N GLN A 453 -12.33 -1.24 -2.41
CA GLN A 453 -13.08 -1.84 -1.31
C GLN A 453 -13.79 -3.12 -1.75
N GLN A 454 -14.46 -3.09 -2.90
CA GLN A 454 -15.18 -4.23 -3.49
C GLN A 454 -14.21 -5.38 -3.77
N ILE A 455 -13.11 -5.10 -4.46
CA ILE A 455 -12.08 -6.10 -4.75
C ILE A 455 -11.48 -6.67 -3.47
N GLY A 456 -11.11 -5.83 -2.51
CA GLY A 456 -10.50 -6.27 -1.25
C GLY A 456 -11.34 -7.24 -0.41
N ARG A 457 -12.66 -7.35 -0.66
CA ARG A 457 -13.49 -8.41 -0.04
C ARG A 457 -13.12 -9.80 -0.53
N GLY A 458 -12.85 -9.93 -1.83
CA GLY A 458 -12.47 -11.19 -2.46
C GLY A 458 -11.01 -11.54 -2.26
N LEU A 459 -10.13 -10.61 -1.88
CA LEU A 459 -8.69 -10.87 -1.80
C LEU A 459 -8.20 -11.42 -0.45
N ARG A 460 -9.09 -11.61 0.52
CA ARG A 460 -8.72 -12.13 1.84
C ARG A 460 -8.31 -13.61 1.77
N LEU A 461 -7.35 -13.98 2.61
CA LEU A 461 -6.92 -15.36 2.79
C LEU A 461 -8.03 -16.20 3.46
N ASP A 462 -8.24 -17.42 2.96
CA ASP A 462 -9.16 -18.42 3.52
C ASP A 462 -8.65 -19.83 3.25
N HIS A 463 -9.04 -20.81 4.09
CA HIS A 463 -8.57 -22.18 3.93
C HIS A 463 -9.06 -22.78 2.60
N GLY A 464 -8.12 -23.23 1.77
CA GLY A 464 -8.40 -23.85 0.48
C GLY A 464 -8.64 -22.86 -0.66
N LYS A 465 -8.56 -21.55 -0.41
CA LYS A 465 -8.72 -20.51 -1.43
C LYS A 465 -7.35 -20.13 -2.02
N THR A 466 -7.18 -20.33 -3.31
CA THR A 466 -5.92 -20.09 -4.02
C THR A 466 -5.89 -18.76 -4.77
N SER A 467 -7.02 -18.33 -5.32
CA SER A 467 -7.17 -17.08 -6.06
C SER A 467 -8.59 -16.52 -5.89
N CYS A 468 -8.77 -15.27 -6.28
CA CYS A 468 -10.07 -14.61 -6.39
C CYS A 468 -10.38 -14.27 -7.85
N LEU A 469 -11.47 -14.80 -8.38
CA LEU A 469 -11.95 -14.44 -9.71
C LEU A 469 -12.70 -13.10 -9.66
N VAL A 470 -12.32 -12.15 -10.51
CA VAL A 470 -13.01 -10.85 -10.63
C VAL A 470 -13.50 -10.68 -12.07
N LEU A 471 -14.81 -10.59 -12.24
CA LEU A 471 -15.46 -10.32 -13.52
C LEU A 471 -16.00 -8.90 -13.53
N ASP A 472 -15.45 -8.06 -14.40
CA ASP A 472 -15.85 -6.67 -14.58
C ASP A 472 -16.51 -6.47 -15.95
N PHE A 473 -17.76 -5.99 -15.93
CA PHE A 473 -18.56 -5.77 -17.12
C PHE A 473 -18.52 -4.29 -17.50
N ILE A 474 -17.70 -3.98 -18.51
CA ILE A 474 -17.31 -2.63 -18.89
C ILE A 474 -18.17 -2.13 -20.06
N GLY A 475 -18.94 -1.06 -19.83
CA GLY A 475 -19.74 -0.39 -20.85
C GLY A 475 -18.96 0.63 -21.67
N GLN A 476 -19.67 1.41 -22.48
CA GLN A 476 -19.11 2.58 -23.17
C GLN A 476 -19.30 3.82 -22.31
N HIS A 477 -18.23 4.22 -21.63
CA HIS A 477 -18.27 5.35 -20.71
C HIS A 477 -17.98 6.68 -21.39
N ARG A 478 -18.34 7.78 -20.71
CA ARG A 478 -17.94 9.13 -21.11
C ARG A 478 -16.45 9.39 -20.83
N SER A 479 -15.89 10.46 -21.40
CA SER A 479 -14.48 10.84 -21.22
C SER A 479 -14.15 11.32 -19.80
N GLU A 480 -15.16 11.67 -19.00
CA GLU A 480 -15.04 12.01 -17.59
C GLU A 480 -14.78 10.77 -16.69
N PHE A 481 -15.03 9.55 -17.17
CA PHE A 481 -14.79 8.32 -16.40
C PHE A 481 -13.28 8.01 -16.31
N ARG A 482 -12.77 7.94 -15.07
CA ARG A 482 -11.33 7.87 -14.77
C ARG A 482 -10.81 6.43 -14.68
N PHE A 483 -10.71 5.74 -15.82
CA PHE A 483 -10.11 4.41 -15.86
C PHE A 483 -8.67 4.38 -15.37
N ASP A 484 -7.89 5.43 -15.64
CA ASP A 484 -6.50 5.58 -15.20
C ASP A 484 -6.37 5.50 -13.66
N ALA A 485 -7.33 6.05 -12.92
CA ALA A 485 -7.33 5.99 -11.47
C ALA A 485 -7.58 4.56 -10.95
N ILE A 486 -8.54 3.86 -11.54
CA ILE A 486 -8.93 2.49 -11.16
C ILE A 486 -7.78 1.51 -11.40
N TYR A 487 -7.23 1.49 -12.62
CA TYR A 487 -6.18 0.55 -12.97
C TYR A 487 -4.85 0.88 -12.29
N SER A 488 -4.54 2.16 -12.05
CA SER A 488 -3.38 2.57 -11.25
C SER A 488 -3.49 2.07 -9.81
N ALA A 489 -4.69 2.19 -9.23
CA ALA A 489 -4.97 1.70 -7.89
C ALA A 489 -4.86 0.15 -7.80
N LEU A 490 -5.34 -0.56 -8.82
CA LEU A 490 -5.28 -2.03 -8.90
C LEU A 490 -3.86 -2.55 -9.10
N THR A 491 -3.10 -1.94 -10.01
CA THR A 491 -1.78 -2.44 -10.44
C THR A 491 -0.61 -1.80 -9.69
N GLY A 492 -0.84 -0.76 -8.91
CA GLY A 492 0.24 0.03 -8.31
C GLY A 492 1.12 0.78 -9.33
N ILE A 493 0.87 0.61 -10.64
CA ILE A 493 1.64 1.26 -11.71
C ILE A 493 1.26 2.75 -11.76
N PRO A 494 2.23 3.67 -11.77
CA PRO A 494 1.95 5.09 -11.90
C PRO A 494 1.11 5.40 -13.14
N ARG A 495 0.19 6.37 -13.04
CA ARG A 495 -0.71 6.78 -14.14
C ARG A 495 0.05 7.10 -15.43
N SER A 496 1.24 7.68 -15.32
CA SER A 496 2.10 8.02 -16.45
C SER A 496 2.66 6.81 -17.22
N ARG A 497 2.75 5.64 -16.58
CA ARG A 497 3.32 4.42 -17.16
C ARG A 497 2.25 3.41 -17.55
N ILE A 498 1.05 3.54 -16.99
CA ILE A 498 -0.04 2.58 -17.19
C ILE A 498 -0.39 2.36 -18.66
N GLN A 499 -0.29 3.39 -19.50
CA GLN A 499 -0.55 3.27 -20.94
C GLN A 499 0.44 2.32 -21.63
N LYS A 500 1.74 2.45 -21.34
CA LYS A 500 2.77 1.60 -21.95
C LYS A 500 2.60 0.14 -21.51
N ASP A 501 2.32 -0.06 -20.22
CA ASP A 501 2.14 -1.39 -19.66
C ASP A 501 0.84 -2.02 -20.20
N PHE A 502 -0.19 -1.22 -20.46
CA PHE A 502 -1.42 -1.67 -21.12
C PHE A 502 -1.20 -2.09 -22.58
N GLU A 503 -0.36 -1.36 -23.32
CA GLU A 503 0.07 -1.74 -24.68
C GLU A 503 0.88 -3.05 -24.68
N GLN A 504 1.64 -3.30 -23.61
CA GLN A 504 2.45 -4.51 -23.41
C GLN A 504 1.72 -5.67 -22.72
N GLY A 505 0.46 -5.48 -22.29
CA GLY A 505 -0.33 -6.52 -21.64
C GLY A 505 0.02 -6.80 -20.18
N PHE A 506 0.41 -5.77 -19.42
CA PHE A 506 0.80 -5.83 -18.00
C PHE A 506 1.91 -6.86 -17.70
N PRO A 507 3.14 -6.64 -18.21
CA PRO A 507 4.23 -7.61 -18.09
C PRO A 507 4.72 -7.86 -16.65
N TYR A 508 4.40 -6.96 -15.71
CA TYR A 508 4.92 -6.99 -14.34
C TYR A 508 3.81 -7.12 -13.29
N LEU A 509 2.91 -8.10 -13.41
CA LEU A 509 1.94 -8.43 -12.34
C LEU A 509 2.58 -9.24 -11.21
N PRO A 510 2.08 -9.14 -9.95
CA PRO A 510 2.58 -9.93 -8.84
C PRO A 510 2.29 -11.40 -9.12
N SER A 511 3.12 -12.28 -8.55
CA SER A 511 3.04 -13.71 -8.81
C SER A 511 1.62 -14.26 -8.57
N GLY A 512 1.06 -14.92 -9.59
CA GLY A 512 -0.28 -15.51 -9.54
C GLY A 512 -1.43 -14.57 -9.90
N CYS A 513 -1.20 -13.26 -10.03
CA CYS A 513 -2.24 -12.34 -10.49
C CYS A 513 -2.33 -12.32 -12.02
N VAL A 514 -3.54 -12.27 -12.54
CA VAL A 514 -3.83 -12.16 -13.98
C VAL A 514 -4.75 -10.98 -14.20
N LEU A 515 -4.43 -10.15 -15.21
CA LEU A 515 -5.32 -9.09 -15.68
C LEU A 515 -5.49 -9.25 -17.19
N GLN A 516 -6.69 -9.67 -17.60
CA GLN A 516 -7.02 -9.85 -19.00
C GLN A 516 -8.25 -9.02 -19.37
N LEU A 517 -8.16 -8.34 -20.49
CA LEU A 517 -9.24 -7.54 -21.05
C LEU A 517 -9.59 -8.11 -22.41
N ASP A 518 -10.88 -8.14 -22.75
CA ASP A 518 -11.27 -8.48 -24.12
C ASP A 518 -10.78 -7.40 -25.11
N ALA A 519 -10.72 -7.76 -26.40
CA ALA A 519 -10.16 -6.88 -27.42
C ALA A 519 -10.89 -5.52 -27.51
N VAL A 520 -12.22 -5.54 -27.35
CA VAL A 520 -13.08 -4.35 -27.48
C VAL A 520 -12.90 -3.42 -26.27
N ALA A 521 -12.90 -3.96 -25.06
CA ALA A 521 -12.64 -3.23 -23.83
C ALA A 521 -11.22 -2.66 -23.84
N ARG A 522 -10.23 -3.43 -24.34
CA ARG A 522 -8.84 -2.99 -24.46
C ARG A 522 -8.72 -1.76 -25.36
N GLU A 523 -9.30 -1.78 -26.57
CA GLU A 523 -9.26 -0.65 -27.49
C GLU A 523 -9.95 0.60 -26.91
N ARG A 524 -11.12 0.42 -26.29
CA ARG A 524 -11.88 1.52 -25.67
C ARG A 524 -11.12 2.19 -24.53
N LEU A 525 -10.46 1.39 -23.69
CA LEU A 525 -9.65 1.89 -22.59
C LEU A 525 -8.43 2.68 -23.11
N LEU A 526 -7.73 2.17 -24.13
CA LEU A 526 -6.62 2.90 -24.75
C LEU A 526 -7.05 4.23 -25.37
N ALA A 527 -8.21 4.27 -26.03
CA ALA A 527 -8.75 5.50 -26.60
C ALA A 527 -9.05 6.55 -25.50
N SER A 528 -9.66 6.12 -24.39
CA SER A 528 -9.93 6.98 -23.24
C SER A 528 -8.65 7.50 -22.57
N LEU A 529 -7.65 6.64 -22.38
CA LEU A 529 -6.36 7.01 -21.78
C LEU A 529 -5.58 8.03 -22.63
N ARG A 530 -5.55 7.85 -23.96
CA ARG A 530 -4.83 8.76 -24.89
C ARG A 530 -5.43 10.17 -24.90
N ALA A 531 -6.74 10.30 -24.79
CA ALA A 531 -7.43 11.59 -24.78
C ALA A 531 -7.15 12.43 -23.50
N SER A 532 -6.59 11.83 -22.45
CA SER A 532 -6.50 12.44 -21.11
C SER A 532 -5.21 13.25 -20.83
N LEU A 533 -4.11 13.03 -21.56
CA LEU A 533 -2.76 13.38 -21.03
C LEU A 533 -2.12 14.68 -21.53
N GLN A 534 -2.34 15.14 -22.76
CA GLN A 534 -1.50 16.23 -23.34
C GLN A 534 -2.08 17.64 -23.26
N GLY A 535 -3.41 17.80 -23.09
CA GLY A 535 -4.07 19.11 -23.01
C GLY A 535 -4.41 19.60 -21.60
N ARG A 536 -4.17 18.79 -20.57
CA ARG A 536 -4.73 19.01 -19.22
C ARG A 536 -3.81 19.78 -18.27
N LEU A 537 -2.49 19.63 -18.28
CA LEU A 537 -1.62 20.24 -17.25
C LEU A 537 -1.75 21.78 -17.14
N VAL A 538 -1.71 22.48 -18.27
CA VAL A 538 -1.86 23.94 -18.30
C VAL A 538 -3.29 24.36 -17.93
N ARG A 539 -4.29 23.55 -18.31
CA ARG A 539 -5.70 23.79 -18.00
C ARG A 539 -5.99 23.57 -16.50
N ASP A 540 -5.57 22.44 -15.96
CA ASP A 540 -5.67 22.08 -14.54
C ASP A 540 -5.01 23.17 -13.69
N LEU A 541 -3.84 23.68 -14.10
CA LEU A 541 -3.15 24.77 -13.40
C LEU A 541 -3.94 26.08 -13.47
N LYS A 542 -4.52 26.43 -14.64
CA LYS A 542 -5.35 27.64 -14.79
C LYS A 542 -6.65 27.57 -13.99
N GLU A 543 -7.26 26.39 -13.89
CA GLU A 543 -8.46 26.16 -13.09
C GLU A 543 -8.15 26.32 -11.59
N LEU A 544 -7.03 25.75 -11.12
CA LEU A 544 -6.59 25.90 -9.73
C LEU A 544 -6.13 27.32 -9.39
N ALA A 545 -5.62 28.07 -10.37
CA ALA A 545 -5.14 29.43 -10.16
C ALA A 545 -6.26 30.47 -9.95
N GLN A 546 -7.53 30.10 -10.12
CA GLN A 546 -8.66 31.00 -9.89
C GLN A 546 -8.76 31.46 -8.43
N ASP A 547 -8.31 30.62 -7.49
CA ASP A 547 -8.34 30.89 -6.05
C ASP A 547 -6.98 31.40 -5.50
N GLY A 548 -5.99 31.62 -6.38
CA GLY A 548 -4.63 32.06 -6.04
C GLY A 548 -3.54 31.21 -6.70
N THR A 549 -2.30 31.70 -6.77
CA THR A 549 -1.18 30.99 -7.43
C THR A 549 -0.80 29.73 -6.65
N PRO A 550 -1.04 28.51 -7.16
CA PRO A 550 -0.74 27.28 -6.43
C PRO A 550 0.76 27.02 -6.35
N SER A 551 1.19 26.35 -5.28
CA SER A 551 2.55 25.82 -5.15
C SER A 551 2.67 24.48 -5.88
N LEU A 552 3.90 24.02 -6.14
CA LEU A 552 4.13 22.70 -6.75
C LEU A 552 3.46 21.59 -5.93
N ALA A 553 3.59 21.65 -4.60
CA ALA A 553 2.96 20.68 -3.71
C ALA A 553 1.42 20.70 -3.83
N SER A 554 0.79 21.88 -3.78
CA SER A 554 -0.67 21.98 -3.86
C SER A 554 -1.21 21.58 -5.23
N PHE A 555 -0.46 21.85 -6.30
CA PHE A 555 -0.83 21.42 -7.65
C PHE A 555 -0.77 19.90 -7.82
N LEU A 556 0.32 19.27 -7.37
CA LEU A 556 0.48 17.82 -7.45
C LEU A 556 -0.60 17.10 -6.61
N GLU A 557 -0.90 17.63 -5.43
CA GLU A 557 -1.95 17.11 -4.55
C GLU A 557 -3.34 17.24 -5.19
N ALA A 558 -3.72 18.44 -5.66
CA ALA A 558 -5.04 18.69 -6.24
C ALA A 558 -5.28 17.92 -7.55
N THR A 559 -4.22 17.68 -8.34
CA THR A 559 -4.33 16.93 -9.60
C THR A 559 -4.09 15.42 -9.42
N GLY A 560 -3.57 14.99 -8.28
CA GLY A 560 -3.14 13.61 -8.03
C GLY A 560 -2.09 13.14 -9.04
N ARG A 561 -1.17 14.04 -9.43
CA ARG A 561 -0.09 13.79 -10.38
C ARG A 561 1.24 13.68 -9.64
N GLU A 562 2.20 13.00 -10.27
CA GLU A 562 3.56 12.88 -9.74
C GLU A 562 4.46 14.00 -10.28
N ALA A 563 5.46 14.40 -9.49
CA ALA A 563 6.43 15.42 -9.91
C ALA A 563 7.16 15.04 -11.22
N ASP A 564 7.40 13.74 -11.45
CA ASP A 564 7.98 13.23 -12.70
C ASP A 564 7.18 13.59 -13.96
N GLU A 565 5.87 13.86 -13.83
CA GLU A 565 5.04 14.32 -14.95
C GLU A 565 5.30 15.78 -15.30
N VAL A 566 5.61 16.63 -14.31
CA VAL A 566 5.90 18.06 -14.50
C VAL A 566 7.27 18.26 -15.14
N TYR A 567 8.26 17.45 -14.73
CA TYR A 567 9.64 17.54 -15.21
C TYR A 567 9.93 16.62 -16.42
N ARG A 568 8.91 16.06 -17.08
CA ARG A 568 9.10 15.15 -18.21
C ARG A 568 9.58 15.90 -19.46
N GLY A 569 10.67 15.41 -20.07
CA GLY A 569 11.23 15.98 -21.29
C GLY A 569 11.80 17.38 -21.04
N ASP A 570 11.23 18.39 -21.70
CA ASP A 570 11.61 19.80 -21.54
C ASP A 570 10.66 20.57 -20.59
N GLY A 571 10.01 19.86 -19.66
CA GLY A 571 9.12 20.43 -18.65
C GLY A 571 9.88 20.98 -17.44
N SER A 572 9.38 22.09 -16.87
CA SER A 572 9.76 22.59 -15.55
C SER A 572 8.57 23.28 -14.91
N TRP A 573 8.57 23.41 -13.58
CA TRP A 573 7.45 24.02 -12.87
C TRP A 573 7.34 25.52 -13.20
N SER A 574 8.46 26.23 -13.30
CA SER A 574 8.48 27.62 -13.74
C SER A 574 7.97 27.80 -15.17
N LYS A 575 8.30 26.87 -16.09
CA LYS A 575 7.78 26.89 -17.47
C LYS A 575 6.27 26.66 -17.50
N LEU A 576 5.76 25.76 -16.68
CA LEU A 576 4.32 25.51 -16.55
C LEU A 576 3.58 26.76 -16.02
N LYS A 577 4.10 27.40 -14.97
CA LYS A 577 3.56 28.68 -14.45
C LYS A 577 3.56 29.77 -15.52
N ALA A 578 4.63 29.87 -16.31
CA ALA A 578 4.71 30.85 -17.41
C ALA A 578 3.69 30.57 -18.53
N GLN A 579 3.51 29.30 -18.93
CA GLN A 579 2.51 28.89 -19.92
C GLN A 579 1.06 29.09 -19.43
N ALA A 580 0.83 29.01 -18.12
CA ALA A 580 -0.45 29.32 -17.50
C ALA A 580 -0.70 30.83 -17.36
N GLY A 581 0.31 31.68 -17.56
CA GLY A 581 0.21 33.13 -17.42
C GLY A 581 0.33 33.64 -15.98
N LEU A 582 0.86 32.82 -15.06
CA LEU A 582 0.98 33.14 -13.62
C LEU A 582 2.28 33.87 -13.27
N VAL A 583 3.32 33.70 -14.09
CA VAL A 583 4.63 34.35 -13.94
C VAL A 583 5.13 34.81 -15.32
N PRO A 584 5.97 35.86 -15.39
CA PRO A 584 6.58 36.28 -16.65
C PRO A 584 7.44 35.16 -17.26
N ALA A 585 7.62 35.23 -18.58
CA ALA A 585 8.49 34.30 -19.29
C ALA A 585 9.94 34.45 -18.82
N ASN A 586 10.57 33.33 -18.48
CA ASN A 586 11.97 33.29 -18.08
C ASN A 586 12.90 33.23 -19.30
N ASP A 587 14.14 33.70 -19.13
CA ASP A 587 15.20 33.56 -20.13
C ASP A 587 15.61 32.10 -20.35
N ALA A 588 16.30 31.82 -21.46
CA ALA A 588 16.66 30.47 -21.86
C ALA A 588 17.59 29.75 -20.86
N GLU A 589 18.46 30.50 -20.17
CA GLU A 589 19.41 29.95 -19.20
C GLU A 589 18.69 29.52 -17.91
N THR A 590 17.78 30.37 -17.41
CA THR A 590 16.88 30.07 -16.29
C THR A 590 15.96 28.87 -16.58
N LEU A 591 15.46 28.74 -17.82
CA LEU A 591 14.63 27.60 -18.21
C LEU A 591 15.42 26.28 -18.25
N ASP A 592 16.67 26.29 -18.68
CA ASP A 592 17.51 25.09 -18.65
C ASP A 592 17.87 24.68 -17.21
N LEU A 593 18.15 25.64 -16.32
CA LEU A 593 18.39 25.35 -14.91
C LEU A 593 17.15 24.80 -14.19
N THR A 594 15.98 25.39 -14.41
CA THR A 594 14.73 24.90 -13.79
C THR A 594 14.36 23.50 -14.30
N ARG A 595 14.60 23.19 -15.57
CA ARG A 595 14.46 21.83 -16.11
C ARG A 595 15.36 20.82 -15.37
N ARG A 596 16.60 21.21 -15.06
CA ARG A 596 17.57 20.35 -14.35
C ARG A 596 17.23 20.14 -12.87
N LEU A 597 16.39 20.98 -12.26
CA LEU A 597 15.87 20.71 -10.91
C LEU A 597 15.10 19.38 -10.86
N GLY A 598 14.52 18.93 -11.98
CA GLY A 598 13.92 17.60 -12.10
C GLY A 598 14.89 16.43 -11.85
N TRP A 599 16.20 16.65 -11.92
CA TRP A 599 17.20 15.63 -11.56
C TRP A 599 17.37 15.46 -10.05
N LEU A 600 16.78 16.35 -9.23
CA LEU A 600 16.83 16.27 -7.78
C LEU A 600 15.65 15.46 -7.21
N LEU A 601 14.77 14.91 -8.04
CA LEU A 601 13.58 14.18 -7.61
C LEU A 601 13.86 12.94 -6.74
N HIS A 602 15.10 12.41 -6.79
CA HIS A 602 15.52 11.29 -5.94
C HIS A 602 15.97 11.71 -4.54
N VAL A 603 16.21 13.01 -4.28
CA VAL A 603 16.82 13.50 -3.03
C VAL A 603 15.85 13.33 -1.85
N ASP A 604 16.29 12.62 -0.81
CA ASP A 604 15.50 12.25 0.36
C ASP A 604 16.22 12.51 1.70
N GLU A 605 17.16 13.46 1.73
CA GLU A 605 17.94 13.83 2.92
C GLU A 605 17.51 15.23 3.44
N PRO A 606 16.96 15.35 4.68
CA PRO A 606 16.43 16.61 5.20
C PRO A 606 17.50 17.70 5.31
N ALA A 607 18.65 17.38 5.89
CA ALA A 607 19.73 18.35 6.12
C ALA A 607 20.28 18.92 4.80
N ARG A 608 20.44 18.07 3.78
CA ARG A 608 20.88 18.49 2.43
C ARG A 608 19.90 19.49 1.79
N LEU A 609 18.60 19.20 1.80
CA LEU A 609 17.57 20.09 1.26
C LEU A 609 17.49 21.42 2.03
N GLN A 610 17.59 21.37 3.37
CA GLN A 610 17.58 22.55 4.22
C GLN A 610 18.81 23.43 3.98
N THR A 611 20.02 22.85 3.90
CA THR A 611 21.24 23.60 3.60
C THR A 611 21.13 24.32 2.25
N TRP A 612 20.65 23.64 1.19
CA TRP A 612 20.50 24.27 -0.13
C TRP A 612 19.56 25.46 -0.10
N THR A 613 18.38 25.28 0.49
CA THR A 613 17.36 26.34 0.55
C THR A 613 17.82 27.54 1.38
N ILE A 614 18.42 27.32 2.55
CA ILE A 614 18.92 28.41 3.41
C ILE A 614 20.05 29.18 2.72
N LEU A 615 21.06 28.48 2.20
CA LEU A 615 22.25 29.13 1.63
C LEU A 615 21.93 29.90 0.34
N ILE A 616 21.06 29.37 -0.52
CA ILE A 616 20.64 30.06 -1.75
C ILE A 616 19.78 31.29 -1.44
N GLU A 617 18.94 31.22 -0.39
CA GLU A 617 18.17 32.39 0.05
C GLU A 617 19.08 33.48 0.59
N GLN A 618 20.02 33.13 1.47
CA GLN A 618 20.97 34.04 2.08
C GLN A 618 21.88 34.70 1.02
N ALA A 619 22.35 33.91 0.04
CA ALA A 619 23.14 34.41 -1.08
C ALA A 619 22.37 35.46 -1.91
N SER A 620 21.05 35.35 -2.03
CA SER A 620 20.23 36.35 -2.74
C SER A 620 20.18 37.71 -2.02
N GLY A 621 20.29 37.70 -0.69
CA GLY A 621 20.36 38.90 0.14
C GLY A 621 21.76 39.50 0.29
N GLY A 622 22.77 38.94 -0.40
CA GLY A 622 24.16 39.39 -0.34
C GLY A 622 24.90 39.03 0.95
N GLN A 623 24.28 38.27 1.85
CA GLN A 623 24.88 37.82 3.11
C GLN A 623 25.21 36.32 2.99
N MET A 624 26.48 35.96 2.85
CA MET A 624 26.91 34.56 2.91
C MET A 624 27.62 34.30 4.24
N PRO A 625 27.08 33.42 5.11
CA PRO A 625 27.80 33.02 6.31
C PRO A 625 29.03 32.18 5.95
N PRO A 626 30.04 32.11 6.84
CA PRO A 626 31.17 31.20 6.65
C PRO A 626 30.65 29.76 6.56
N LEU A 627 30.93 29.10 5.43
CA LEU A 627 30.46 27.74 5.17
C LEU A 627 31.26 26.72 5.97
N SER A 628 30.56 25.81 6.65
CA SER A 628 31.21 24.61 7.20
C SER A 628 31.75 23.72 6.08
N PRO A 629 32.76 22.86 6.33
CA PRO A 629 33.26 21.91 5.34
C PRO A 629 32.16 21.00 4.76
N LEU A 630 31.16 20.64 5.58
CA LEU A 630 30.01 19.83 5.16
C LEU A 630 29.06 20.61 4.26
N ASP A 631 28.76 21.87 4.59
CA ASP A 631 27.87 22.71 3.78
C ASP A 631 28.48 23.06 2.43
N ARG A 632 29.80 23.28 2.38
CA ARG A 632 30.55 23.44 1.12
C ARG A 632 30.39 22.21 0.23
N ARG A 633 30.56 21.01 0.78
CA ARG A 633 30.36 19.75 0.04
C ARG A 633 28.92 19.56 -0.42
N ARG A 634 27.93 19.88 0.42
CA ARG A 634 26.50 19.85 0.02
C ARG A 634 26.23 20.79 -1.17
N LEU A 635 26.82 21.98 -1.22
CA LEU A 635 26.68 22.88 -2.37
C LEU A 635 27.39 22.34 -3.62
N HIS A 636 28.57 21.73 -3.49
CA HIS A 636 29.22 21.07 -4.63
C HIS A 636 28.40 19.90 -5.18
N MET A 637 27.71 19.14 -4.32
CA MET A 637 26.78 18.09 -4.78
C MET A 637 25.67 18.68 -5.66
N LEU A 638 25.15 19.86 -5.31
CA LEU A 638 24.12 20.56 -6.09
C LEU A 638 24.69 21.10 -7.42
N ASP A 639 25.86 21.74 -7.38
CA ASP A 639 26.54 22.30 -8.56
C ASP A 639 26.83 21.20 -9.60
N PHE A 640 27.35 20.06 -9.14
CA PHE A 640 27.69 18.93 -10.01
C PHE A 640 26.46 18.32 -10.70
N GLN A 641 25.30 18.36 -10.04
CA GLN A 641 24.05 17.90 -10.63
C GLN A 641 23.50 18.93 -11.62
N LEU A 642 23.44 20.21 -11.26
CA LEU A 642 22.78 21.22 -12.06
C LEU A 642 23.63 21.75 -13.22
N GLN A 643 24.96 21.71 -13.14
CA GLN A 643 25.83 22.31 -14.16
C GLN A 643 26.75 21.27 -14.80
N HIS A 644 26.39 20.87 -16.03
CA HIS A 644 27.05 19.81 -16.79
C HIS A 644 28.45 20.16 -17.35
N ARG A 645 29.06 21.28 -16.93
CA ARG A 645 30.29 21.81 -17.53
C ARG A 645 31.54 21.59 -16.68
N GLY A 646 31.86 20.33 -16.38
CA GLY A 646 33.23 19.80 -16.18
C GLY A 646 34.18 20.40 -15.13
N GLU A 647 33.91 21.59 -14.58
CA GLU A 647 34.68 22.31 -13.58
C GLU A 647 33.69 22.72 -12.48
N LEU A 648 33.91 22.22 -11.27
CA LEU A 648 33.12 22.59 -10.11
C LEU A 648 33.43 24.03 -9.74
N ARG A 649 32.40 24.85 -9.57
CA ARG A 649 32.59 26.22 -9.08
C ARG A 649 32.85 26.20 -7.57
N VAL A 650 33.41 27.31 -7.09
CA VAL A 650 33.48 27.58 -5.65
C VAL A 650 32.05 27.60 -5.10
N ALA A 651 31.78 26.92 -3.98
CA ALA A 651 30.43 26.72 -3.46
C ALA A 651 29.65 28.04 -3.28
N GLU A 652 30.36 29.08 -2.86
CA GLU A 652 29.85 30.44 -2.66
C GLU A 652 29.40 31.10 -3.99
N GLU A 653 30.04 30.77 -5.12
CA GLU A 653 29.65 31.26 -6.45
C GLU A 653 28.39 30.54 -6.95
N THR A 654 28.30 29.22 -6.75
CA THR A 654 27.09 28.46 -7.07
C THR A 654 25.88 29.00 -6.31
N ALA A 655 26.02 29.27 -5.01
CA ALA A 655 24.93 29.82 -4.20
C ALA A 655 24.49 31.21 -4.70
N ARG A 656 25.43 32.10 -5.04
CA ARG A 656 25.13 33.43 -5.60
C ARG A 656 24.47 33.35 -6.99
N ASP A 657 24.97 32.49 -7.86
CA ASP A 657 24.45 32.31 -9.21
C ASP A 657 23.00 31.78 -9.20
N LEU A 658 22.72 30.76 -8.37
CA LEU A 658 21.36 30.24 -8.20
C LEU A 658 20.45 31.24 -7.47
N GLY A 659 20.97 31.94 -6.45
CA GLY A 659 20.23 32.92 -5.65
C GLY A 659 19.83 34.18 -6.42
N SER A 660 20.61 34.58 -7.42
CA SER A 660 20.33 35.73 -8.28
C SER A 660 19.11 35.55 -9.20
N ARG A 661 18.69 34.30 -9.45
CA ARG A 661 17.58 33.94 -10.35
C ARG A 661 16.29 33.64 -9.55
N PRO A 662 15.27 34.53 -9.53
CA PRO A 662 14.09 34.35 -8.68
C PRO A 662 13.29 33.07 -8.99
N ALA A 663 13.18 32.69 -10.26
CA ALA A 663 12.45 31.49 -10.69
C ALA A 663 13.11 30.20 -10.17
N VAL A 664 14.44 30.10 -10.26
CA VAL A 664 15.20 28.95 -9.74
C VAL A 664 15.06 28.85 -8.22
N ARG A 665 15.16 29.98 -7.52
CA ARG A 665 15.02 30.03 -6.05
C ARG A 665 13.62 29.60 -5.59
N ALA A 666 12.57 30.12 -6.24
CA ALA A 666 11.19 29.77 -5.93
C ALA A 666 10.92 28.28 -6.23
N GLU A 667 11.34 27.79 -7.41
CA GLU A 667 11.13 26.40 -7.80
C GLU A 667 11.93 25.41 -6.94
N LEU A 668 13.18 25.72 -6.62
CA LEU A 668 14.00 24.90 -5.73
C LEU A 668 13.40 24.82 -4.32
N ARG A 669 12.86 25.92 -3.80
CA ARG A 669 12.18 25.93 -2.49
C ARG A 669 10.93 25.07 -2.51
N GLU A 670 10.04 25.28 -3.49
CA GLU A 670 8.81 24.50 -3.64
C GLU A 670 9.10 23.00 -3.87
N LEU A 671 10.15 22.68 -4.64
CA LEU A 671 10.62 21.32 -4.84
C LEU A 671 11.20 20.73 -3.55
N ALA A 672 12.05 21.45 -2.83
CA ALA A 672 12.64 20.99 -1.58
C ALA A 672 11.58 20.74 -0.50
N ASP A 673 10.56 21.61 -0.42
CA ASP A 673 9.41 21.42 0.46
C ASP A 673 8.61 20.16 0.09
N HIS A 674 8.38 19.95 -1.21
CA HIS A 674 7.72 18.73 -1.70
C HIS A 674 8.53 17.47 -1.40
N LEU A 675 9.85 17.49 -1.65
CA LEU A 675 10.73 16.34 -1.40
C LEU A 675 10.86 16.04 0.10
N ARG A 676 10.99 17.06 0.94
CA ARG A 676 11.04 16.92 2.40
C ARG A 676 9.77 16.28 2.95
N ALA A 677 8.61 16.64 2.41
CA ALA A 677 7.33 16.03 2.80
C ALA A 677 7.20 14.54 2.38
N ARG A 678 8.08 14.02 1.52
CA ARG A 678 8.08 12.60 1.10
C ARG A 678 9.04 11.74 1.92
N ILE A 679 9.85 12.33 2.78
CA ILE A 679 10.88 11.62 3.56
C ILE A 679 10.19 10.73 4.59
N SER A 680 10.43 9.42 4.51
CA SER A 680 9.72 8.41 5.31
C SER A 680 10.55 7.76 6.42
N LEU A 681 11.81 8.18 6.62
CA LEU A 681 12.73 7.59 7.59
C LEU A 681 13.41 8.67 8.44
N VAL A 682 13.39 8.46 9.76
CA VAL A 682 13.96 9.35 10.80
C VAL A 682 15.47 9.19 10.96
N THR A 683 16.00 8.00 10.67
CA THR A 683 17.40 7.67 10.98
C THR A 683 18.38 8.50 10.14
N ASP A 684 19.25 9.24 10.82
CA ASP A 684 20.32 10.04 10.23
C ASP A 684 21.73 9.54 10.61
N ASP A 685 21.85 8.37 11.25
CA ASP A 685 23.15 7.87 11.68
C ASP A 685 23.93 7.30 10.50
N TYR A 686 25.01 7.98 10.08
CA TYR A 686 26.12 7.40 9.32
C TYR A 686 27.45 7.69 10.03
N PRO A 687 28.38 6.72 10.13
CA PRO A 687 29.51 6.79 11.06
C PRO A 687 30.71 7.65 10.60
N VAL A 688 30.59 8.52 9.59
CA VAL A 688 31.72 9.33 9.08
C VAL A 688 31.40 10.82 9.15
N GLU A 689 31.84 11.47 10.24
CA GLU A 689 31.61 12.90 10.53
C GLU A 689 32.04 13.85 9.39
N SER A 690 32.99 13.44 8.55
CA SER A 690 33.52 14.26 7.46
C SER A 690 32.71 14.23 6.16
N TRP A 691 31.72 13.34 6.02
CA TRP A 691 30.97 13.15 4.77
C TRP A 691 29.50 13.56 4.94
N PRO A 692 28.91 14.38 4.04
CA PRO A 692 27.49 14.72 4.08
C PRO A 692 26.64 13.58 3.47
N LEU A 693 26.79 12.36 3.98
CA LEU A 693 26.07 11.17 3.55
C LEU A 693 25.39 10.53 4.77
N ALA A 694 24.13 10.12 4.61
CA ALA A 694 23.34 9.46 5.64
C ALA A 694 22.92 8.04 5.20
N LEU A 695 22.68 7.15 6.17
CA LEU A 695 22.20 5.79 5.88
C LEU A 695 20.79 5.81 5.27
N HIS A 696 20.51 4.81 4.44
CA HIS A 696 19.19 4.60 3.81
C HIS A 696 18.67 5.76 2.96
N ARG A 697 19.57 6.63 2.47
CA ARG A 697 19.25 7.74 1.56
C ARG A 697 19.65 7.42 0.13
N ARG A 698 19.05 8.14 -0.81
CA ARG A 698 19.29 8.04 -2.24
C ARG A 698 20.30 9.08 -2.69
N TYR A 699 21.34 8.59 -3.36
CA TYR A 699 22.37 9.43 -3.93
C TYR A 699 22.66 9.03 -5.37
N GLY A 700 22.82 10.04 -6.22
CA GLY A 700 23.45 9.84 -7.52
C GLY A 700 24.92 9.47 -7.33
N ARG A 701 25.47 8.65 -8.22
CA ARG A 701 26.91 8.31 -8.21
C ARG A 701 27.80 9.55 -8.16
N ARG A 702 27.39 10.59 -8.89
CA ARG A 702 28.05 11.89 -8.97
C ARG A 702 28.00 12.67 -7.65
N GLU A 703 26.88 12.59 -6.94
CA GLU A 703 26.71 13.22 -5.61
C GLU A 703 27.65 12.58 -4.59
N ILE A 704 27.79 11.25 -4.62
CA ILE A 704 28.73 10.53 -3.74
C ILE A 704 30.17 11.00 -4.00
N LEU A 705 30.57 11.17 -5.27
CA LEU A 705 31.92 11.66 -5.61
C LEU A 705 32.17 13.10 -5.12
N ALA A 706 31.17 13.98 -5.20
CA ALA A 706 31.26 15.33 -4.67
C ALA A 706 31.28 15.34 -3.12
N ALA A 707 30.49 14.48 -2.47
CA ALA A 707 30.42 14.37 -1.02
C ALA A 707 31.74 13.95 -0.36
N ILE A 708 32.51 13.08 -1.03
CA ILE A 708 33.81 12.60 -0.55
C ILE A 708 34.99 13.49 -0.97
N GLY A 709 34.77 14.59 -1.72
CA GLY A 709 35.83 15.49 -2.15
C GLY A 709 36.76 14.91 -3.22
N LYS A 710 36.31 13.93 -4.02
CA LYS A 710 37.09 13.34 -5.12
C LYS A 710 37.06 14.18 -6.41
N VAL A 711 36.24 15.21 -6.42
CA VAL A 711 36.16 16.19 -7.51
C VAL A 711 36.34 17.57 -6.88
N ASP A 712 37.55 18.09 -6.91
CA ASP A 712 37.80 19.51 -6.69
C ASP A 712 37.66 20.27 -8.02
N ALA A 713 37.49 21.60 -7.95
CA ALA A 713 37.39 22.50 -9.11
C ALA A 713 38.46 22.25 -10.19
N GLU A 714 39.61 21.72 -9.80
CA GLU A 714 40.80 21.51 -10.65
C GLU A 714 40.95 20.09 -11.22
N GLN A 715 40.18 19.10 -10.75
CA GLN A 715 40.37 17.69 -11.16
C GLN A 715 39.39 17.24 -12.24
N LYS A 716 39.82 17.34 -13.50
CA LYS A 716 39.11 16.78 -14.67
C LYS A 716 39.18 15.25 -14.67
N ARG A 717 38.01 14.62 -14.53
CA ARG A 717 37.69 13.19 -14.78
C ARG A 717 38.26 12.18 -13.78
N SER A 718 37.37 11.59 -12.98
CA SER A 718 37.52 10.20 -12.54
C SER A 718 36.17 9.48 -12.45
N THR A 719 35.50 9.28 -13.59
CA THR A 719 34.41 8.31 -13.66
C THR A 719 35.05 6.91 -13.66
N THR A 720 35.11 6.26 -12.49
CA THR A 720 35.56 4.87 -12.39
C THR A 720 34.62 3.97 -13.21
N GLN A 721 35.10 3.31 -14.27
CA GLN A 721 34.30 2.31 -14.98
C GLN A 721 34.01 1.05 -14.15
N GLY A 722 34.75 0.83 -13.04
CA GLY A 722 34.48 -0.24 -12.09
C GLY A 722 33.46 0.15 -11.02
N GLY A 723 32.59 -0.78 -10.62
CA GLY A 723 31.67 -0.64 -9.47
C GLY A 723 32.37 -0.56 -8.11
N ILE A 724 33.67 -0.27 -8.07
CA ILE A 724 34.49 -0.13 -6.85
C ILE A 724 35.31 1.15 -6.99
N LEU A 725 35.29 2.00 -5.95
CA LEU A 725 36.17 3.17 -5.82
C LEU A 725 37.00 3.03 -4.56
N LYS A 726 38.33 2.94 -4.72
CA LYS A 726 39.28 2.84 -3.61
C LYS A 726 39.80 4.24 -3.22
N LEU A 727 39.71 4.55 -1.93
CA LEU A 727 40.29 5.75 -1.31
C LEU A 727 41.53 5.31 -0.54
N GLU A 728 42.66 5.16 -1.25
CA GLU A 728 43.91 4.63 -0.68
C GLU A 728 44.43 5.48 0.50
N SER A 729 44.30 6.80 0.41
CA SER A 729 44.67 7.75 1.46
C SER A 729 43.87 7.59 2.75
N GLU A 730 42.60 7.17 2.65
CA GLU A 730 41.70 6.99 3.79
C GLU A 730 41.52 5.51 4.20
N ARG A 731 42.16 4.57 3.47
CA ARG A 731 41.97 3.12 3.62
C ARG A 731 40.49 2.70 3.57
N ARG A 732 39.72 3.31 2.66
CA ARG A 732 38.28 3.06 2.50
C ARG A 732 37.96 2.61 1.08
N GLU A 733 36.91 1.81 0.92
CA GLU A 733 36.40 1.38 -0.38
C GLU A 733 34.90 1.64 -0.49
N LEU A 734 34.47 2.22 -1.60
CA LEU A 734 33.07 2.45 -1.94
C LEU A 734 32.64 1.44 -3.00
N LEU A 735 31.62 0.65 -2.69
CA LEU A 735 31.09 -0.40 -3.57
C LEU A 735 29.74 0.04 -4.15
N PHE A 736 29.65 0.11 -5.47
CA PHE A 736 28.43 0.37 -6.21
C PHE A 736 27.90 -0.95 -6.77
N VAL A 737 26.88 -1.51 -6.10
CA VAL A 737 26.32 -2.82 -6.43
C VAL A 737 24.93 -2.66 -7.03
N THR A 738 24.71 -3.19 -8.23
CA THR A 738 23.38 -3.35 -8.82
C THR A 738 22.80 -4.68 -8.36
N LEU A 739 21.78 -4.65 -7.49
CA LEU A 739 21.17 -5.84 -6.88
C LEU A 739 20.25 -6.61 -7.84
N ASP A 740 19.61 -5.91 -8.78
CA ASP A 740 18.68 -6.53 -9.74
C ASP A 740 19.32 -6.60 -11.13
N LYS A 741 19.92 -7.74 -11.46
CA LYS A 741 20.54 -8.01 -12.76
C LYS A 741 19.52 -8.61 -13.73
N SER A 742 18.42 -7.92 -13.99
CA SER A 742 17.52 -8.30 -15.09
C SER A 742 18.07 -7.77 -16.43
N ALA A 743 18.15 -8.64 -17.43
CA ALA A 743 18.80 -8.39 -18.73
C ALA A 743 18.22 -7.22 -19.56
N SER A 744 17.09 -6.63 -19.14
CA SER A 744 16.39 -5.56 -19.86
C SER A 744 16.92 -4.14 -19.55
N SER A 745 17.82 -3.99 -18.58
CA SER A 745 18.38 -2.69 -18.17
C SER A 745 19.70 -2.32 -18.87
N PHE A 746 20.17 -3.13 -19.82
CA PHE A 746 21.36 -2.83 -20.63
C PHE A 746 20.98 -2.15 -21.96
N SER A 747 21.51 -0.95 -22.21
CA SER A 747 21.73 -0.47 -23.58
C SER A 747 23.07 -1.05 -24.04
N PRO A 748 23.19 -1.76 -25.18
CA PRO A 748 24.44 -2.39 -25.61
C PRO A 748 25.58 -1.42 -25.98
N THR A 749 25.47 -0.14 -25.65
CA THR A 749 26.35 0.95 -26.12
C THR A 749 26.78 1.91 -25.02
N THR A 750 26.99 1.41 -23.80
CA THR A 750 27.75 2.14 -22.76
C THR A 750 28.45 1.14 -21.86
#